data_AF-M3YL98-F1
#
_entry.id   AF-M3YL98-F1
#
_cell.length_a   1.000
_cell.length_b   1.000
_cell.length_c   1.000
_cell.angle_alpha   90.00
_cell.angle_beta   90.00
_cell.angle_gamma   90.00
#
_symmetry.space_group_name_H-M   'P 1'
#
loop_
_entity.id
_entity.type
_entity.pdbx_description
1 polymer ?
#
loop_
_entity_poly.entity_id
_entity_poly.type
_entity_poly.pdbx_seq_one_letter_code
_entity_poly.pdbx_strand_id
1 'polypeptide(L)'
;MPLAPTACCVAGGKLAPSLDPVLPSSQMEAGIPVLGSRAPCRGQTRGWGPMEAASSPGGREADSRTSRLASDGREHPCVAREQAAAGRAGAGRSPASPPEEPAGYAGAWHKPVAYPAQGTTLGGSWSIRELREQKLSVVLSPVPMASLSRALRVATTCSRWALGPRALTSRAGPTTEKSVPYQRTLKEAQGPTVVAQGPSRPLPSTANVVVIGGGSLGCQTLYHLAKLGVSGAVLLERERLTSGTTWHTAGLLWQLRPSDVEVELLAHTRRVVSRDLEEETGLHTGWIQNGGLFVASNRQRLDEYKRLMSLGKAYGVESHVLSPAETKALYPLMNVDDLYGTLYVPQDGTMDPAGTCTALSRAAAARGAQVIENCPVSGIRVRTDDFGVRRVAAVETEHGSIQTPCVVNCAGVWAGAVGRMAGVKVPLVAMHHAYVVTERIEGIQNMPNVRDHDASVYLRLQGDALSVGGYETNPIFWEEVSDKFAFGLFDLDWDVFSPHIEGAVNRVPVLEKTGVKSTVCGPESFTPDHKPLMGEAPELRGFYLGCGFNSAGMMLGGGCGRELAHWIVHGRPEKDMYSYDIRRFHPQLADHRRWIRERSHESYAKNYSVVFPHDEPLAGRNMRTDPLHEELLARGCVFQERQGWERPGWFTPQGTAPVLQYDYYGAYGNRAHRDHAYGRLLGDEYTFDFPPHHDVIKKECLACRGAAAVFNMSYFGKFYLVGLDARKAADWLFSADVNRPPGSTVYTCMLNHRGGTESDLTVSRLAPSSQASALAPAFEGDGYYLAVGGAVAQHNWAHIRTVLQDQKFRCQLIDGSEDLGLISIQGPASRAILQEVLDADLSNEAFPFSTHKLVRAAGHLVRAMRLSFVGELGWELHVPRPACVPVYQAVMTAGAKHGLVNAGYRAIDSLSIEKGYRHWHADLRPDDSPLEAGLAFTCKLKSAVPFLGRAALEKQRAEGLRRRLLCLTVDEKVPMFGLEAIWRNGQVVGHIRRADFGFAIDKTIAYGYIRDPNGGPVSLDFVKSGEYAVERMGETCPAQAHLKSPFDPDNKRVKGIY
;
A
#
# COMPACT_ATOMS: atom_id res chain seq x y z
N MET A 1 37.11 31.27 12.49
CA MET A 1 38.50 31.26 13.02
C MET A 1 38.79 29.87 13.59
N PRO A 2 40.07 29.44 13.72
CA PRO A 2 40.42 28.02 13.50
C PRO A 2 40.81 27.22 14.76
N LEU A 3 41.06 25.92 14.50
CA LEU A 3 41.73 24.88 15.31
C LEU A 3 40.89 24.03 16.29
N ALA A 4 41.01 22.72 16.07
CA ALA A 4 40.80 21.57 16.97
C ALA A 4 42.19 20.87 17.13
N PRO A 5 42.37 19.65 17.69
CA PRO A 5 41.51 18.72 18.45
C PRO A 5 41.97 18.66 19.94
N THR A 6 41.83 17.66 20.84
CA THR A 6 41.79 16.17 20.88
C THR A 6 40.99 15.72 22.14
N ALA A 7 40.33 14.54 22.24
CA ALA A 7 40.86 13.17 22.47
C ALA A 7 41.89 13.05 23.64
N CYS A 8 41.96 11.99 24.48
CA CYS A 8 41.02 10.93 24.89
C CYS A 8 41.66 10.10 26.06
N CYS A 9 40.87 9.32 26.82
CA CYS A 9 41.27 8.14 27.64
C CYS A 9 42.19 8.21 28.89
N VAL A 10 41.61 7.79 30.03
CA VAL A 10 42.04 6.67 30.92
C VAL A 10 43.19 6.84 31.96
N ALA A 11 42.97 6.14 33.10
CA ALA A 11 43.82 5.84 34.26
C ALA A 11 43.87 6.89 35.40
N GLY A 12 43.83 6.49 36.68
CA GLY A 12 43.53 5.16 37.23
C GLY A 12 43.82 5.07 38.75
N GLY A 13 42.93 4.42 39.53
CA GLY A 13 43.11 4.26 40.98
C GLY A 13 42.30 3.09 41.54
N LYS A 14 42.93 2.27 42.40
CA LYS A 14 42.30 1.11 43.06
C LYS A 14 41.84 1.50 44.47
N LEU A 15 40.70 0.99 44.93
CA LEU A 15 40.52 0.26 46.20
C LEU A 15 39.07 -0.22 46.38
N ALA A 16 38.89 -1.28 47.18
CA ALA A 16 37.65 -1.96 47.57
C ALA A 16 37.95 -2.69 48.92
N PRO A 17 36.99 -3.07 49.79
CA PRO A 17 35.73 -3.77 49.46
C PRO A 17 34.51 -3.43 50.36
N SER A 18 33.47 -4.29 50.33
CA SER A 18 32.31 -4.43 51.27
C SER A 18 31.25 -3.30 51.28
N LEU A 19 29.94 -3.55 51.52
CA LEU A 19 29.13 -4.79 51.61
C LEU A 19 27.63 -4.46 51.30
N ASP A 20 26.87 -5.47 50.85
CA ASP A 20 25.41 -5.69 50.80
C ASP A 20 24.36 -4.55 50.61
N PRO A 21 23.35 -4.75 49.70
CA PRO A 21 22.09 -4.00 49.68
C PRO A 21 20.95 -4.73 50.44
N VAL A 22 20.01 -3.99 51.02
CA VAL A 22 18.82 -4.53 51.70
C VAL A 22 17.55 -4.30 50.87
N LEU A 23 16.74 -5.35 50.71
CA LEU A 23 15.34 -5.30 50.27
C LEU A 23 14.46 -6.06 51.29
N PRO A 24 13.35 -5.49 51.78
CA PRO A 24 12.31 -6.23 52.50
C PRO A 24 11.31 -6.88 51.54
N SER A 25 10.67 -7.97 51.96
CA SER A 25 9.75 -8.77 51.15
C SER A 25 8.55 -9.28 51.97
N SER A 26 7.42 -9.54 51.30
CA SER A 26 6.33 -10.40 51.79
C SER A 26 5.29 -10.69 50.69
N GLN A 27 4.45 -11.72 50.78
CA GLN A 27 4.77 -13.17 50.90
C GLN A 27 3.54 -14.03 50.48
N MET A 28 3.68 -15.37 50.56
CA MET A 28 2.62 -16.42 50.56
C MET A 28 1.90 -16.79 49.23
N GLU A 29 1.58 -18.07 48.95
CA GLU A 29 2.20 -19.35 49.39
C GLU A 29 1.74 -20.60 48.57
N ALA A 30 2.45 -21.73 48.78
CA ALA A 30 2.12 -23.14 48.45
C ALA A 30 2.01 -23.57 46.95
N GLY A 31 2.40 -24.80 46.55
CA GLY A 31 2.99 -25.94 47.29
C GLY A 31 3.78 -26.89 46.35
N ILE A 32 4.71 -27.71 46.89
CA ILE A 32 5.87 -28.26 46.12
C ILE A 32 6.13 -29.76 46.35
N PRO A 33 6.16 -30.57 45.26
CA PRO A 33 6.95 -31.82 45.19
C PRO A 33 7.78 -31.97 43.88
N VAL A 34 8.57 -33.03 43.68
CA VAL A 34 9.96 -33.18 44.20
C VAL A 34 10.77 -34.22 43.36
N LEU A 35 12.12 -34.20 43.48
CA LEU A 35 13.16 -35.04 42.82
C LEU A 35 13.50 -34.68 41.34
N GLY A 36 14.77 -34.67 40.88
CA GLY A 36 16.08 -34.80 41.56
C GLY A 36 17.15 -35.51 40.69
N SER A 37 18.48 -35.31 40.82
CA SER A 37 19.28 -34.29 41.54
C SER A 37 20.79 -34.35 41.17
N ARG A 38 21.59 -33.35 41.60
CA ARG A 38 23.09 -33.27 41.64
C ARG A 38 23.88 -32.99 40.34
N ALA A 39 25.07 -32.40 40.54
CA ALA A 39 26.07 -31.94 39.56
C ALA A 39 27.49 -32.29 40.11
N PRO A 40 28.60 -31.56 39.86
CA PRO A 40 29.20 -31.01 38.62
C PRO A 40 30.67 -31.49 38.43
N CYS A 41 31.42 -30.96 37.44
CA CYS A 41 32.87 -30.72 37.61
C CYS A 41 33.44 -29.60 36.70
N ARG A 42 34.70 -29.19 36.92
CA ARG A 42 35.38 -28.01 36.30
C ARG A 42 36.57 -28.43 35.41
N GLY A 43 36.98 -27.59 34.44
CA GLY A 43 38.19 -27.82 33.60
C GLY A 43 38.75 -26.56 32.91
N GLN A 44 39.86 -26.03 33.42
CA GLN A 44 40.43 -24.69 33.15
C GLN A 44 41.08 -24.42 31.77
N THR A 45 40.68 -23.30 31.14
CA THR A 45 41.48 -22.15 30.60
C THR A 45 42.73 -22.30 29.68
N ARG A 46 42.84 -21.29 28.78
CA ARG A 46 44.02 -20.83 27.97
C ARG A 46 44.36 -21.69 26.71
N GLY A 47 44.76 -21.10 25.57
CA GLY A 47 44.71 -19.68 25.18
C GLY A 47 45.64 -19.30 24.00
N TRP A 48 45.26 -18.24 23.26
CA TRP A 48 46.04 -17.51 22.23
C TRP A 48 46.30 -18.21 20.87
N GLY A 49 46.21 -17.43 19.78
CA GLY A 49 46.77 -17.71 18.44
C GLY A 49 47.82 -16.63 18.12
N PRO A 50 47.92 -16.05 16.90
CA PRO A 50 47.37 -16.42 15.58
C PRO A 50 48.45 -16.41 14.45
N MET A 51 48.12 -16.70 13.18
CA MET A 51 48.45 -15.85 11.99
C MET A 51 48.12 -16.46 10.60
N GLU A 52 47.43 -15.64 9.80
CA GLU A 52 47.67 -15.23 8.39
C GLU A 52 48.28 -16.15 7.29
N ALA A 53 47.44 -16.36 6.26
CA ALA A 53 47.62 -15.90 4.86
C ALA A 53 48.42 -16.69 3.77
N ALA A 54 47.74 -16.81 2.61
CA ALA A 54 48.26 -16.71 1.22
C ALA A 54 49.26 -17.76 0.66
N SER A 55 49.40 -17.96 -0.66
CA SER A 55 48.42 -17.87 -1.77
C SER A 55 48.97 -18.50 -3.07
N SER A 56 48.27 -19.51 -3.63
CA SER A 56 48.29 -19.85 -5.07
C SER A 56 49.67 -20.30 -5.65
N PRO A 57 49.81 -20.57 -6.98
CA PRO A 57 49.34 -21.85 -7.52
C PRO A 57 50.28 -22.57 -8.52
N GLY A 58 50.00 -23.86 -8.75
CA GLY A 58 50.30 -24.55 -10.01
C GLY A 58 51.59 -25.37 -10.07
N GLY A 59 51.74 -26.12 -11.17
CA GLY A 59 52.85 -27.06 -11.41
C GLY A 59 52.35 -28.50 -11.54
N ARG A 60 52.31 -29.02 -12.77
CA ARG A 60 51.96 -30.42 -13.06
C ARG A 60 53.19 -31.31 -12.83
N GLU A 61 52.96 -32.55 -12.41
CA GLU A 61 53.83 -33.67 -12.82
C GLU A 61 52.97 -34.92 -13.03
N ALA A 62 53.48 -35.93 -13.75
CA ALA A 62 52.68 -37.06 -14.22
C ALA A 62 53.50 -38.34 -14.46
N ASP A 63 52.76 -39.45 -14.51
CA ASP A 63 53.02 -40.71 -15.25
C ASP A 63 53.66 -41.91 -14.51
N SER A 64 53.44 -43.10 -15.08
CA SER A 64 53.76 -44.49 -14.65
C SER A 64 53.00 -44.98 -13.39
N ARG A 65 52.09 -45.99 -13.46
CA ARG A 65 52.21 -47.43 -13.86
C ARG A 65 53.11 -48.21 -12.88
N THR A 66 52.70 -49.33 -12.25
CA THR A 66 52.01 -50.55 -12.74
C THR A 66 51.14 -51.23 -11.63
N SER A 67 49.98 -51.85 -11.90
CA SER A 67 49.71 -53.29 -12.23
C SER A 67 50.18 -54.31 -11.15
N ARG A 68 49.41 -55.31 -10.68
CA ARG A 68 48.50 -56.29 -11.37
C ARG A 68 47.67 -57.17 -10.38
N LEU A 69 46.56 -57.79 -10.87
CA LEU A 69 45.90 -59.07 -10.42
C LEU A 69 45.23 -59.07 -9.00
N ALA A 70 44.16 -59.84 -8.66
CA ALA A 70 43.22 -60.81 -9.30
C ALA A 70 42.08 -61.17 -8.27
N SER A 71 40.95 -61.87 -8.51
CA SER A 71 40.14 -62.28 -9.69
C SER A 71 38.78 -62.95 -9.28
N ASP A 72 37.74 -62.82 -10.12
CA ASP A 72 36.55 -63.69 -10.34
C ASP A 72 35.45 -64.01 -9.29
N GLY A 73 34.20 -64.19 -9.81
CA GLY A 73 33.03 -64.81 -9.15
C GLY A 73 31.65 -64.45 -9.76
N ARG A 74 30.91 -65.39 -10.39
CA ARG A 74 29.55 -65.21 -10.98
C ARG A 74 28.77 -66.54 -11.25
N GLU A 75 27.42 -66.44 -11.38
CA GLU A 75 26.47 -67.17 -12.29
C GLU A 75 26.26 -68.72 -12.23
N HIS A 76 25.13 -69.34 -12.67
CA HIS A 76 23.75 -68.85 -12.99
C HIS A 76 22.67 -69.83 -12.41
N PRO A 77 21.99 -70.81 -13.09
CA PRO A 77 21.51 -71.00 -14.49
C PRO A 77 20.00 -71.38 -14.66
N CYS A 78 19.41 -71.09 -15.85
CA CYS A 78 18.09 -71.61 -16.35
C CYS A 78 16.84 -71.23 -15.48
N VAL A 79 15.57 -71.66 -15.69
CA VAL A 79 14.80 -72.62 -16.57
C VAL A 79 13.36 -72.02 -16.80
N ALA A 80 12.36 -72.47 -17.61
CA ALA A 80 12.08 -73.67 -18.44
C ALA A 80 11.11 -73.41 -19.65
N ARG A 81 10.31 -74.44 -20.04
CA ARG A 81 9.55 -74.69 -21.29
C ARG A 81 8.09 -74.14 -21.45
N GLU A 82 7.75 -73.93 -22.74
CA GLU A 82 6.54 -74.39 -23.50
C GLU A 82 5.35 -73.48 -23.95
N GLN A 83 5.22 -73.39 -25.29
CA GLN A 83 4.04 -73.47 -26.19
C GLN A 83 2.85 -72.46 -26.20
N ALA A 84 2.76 -71.76 -27.35
CA ALA A 84 1.67 -71.86 -28.37
C ALA A 84 0.49 -70.84 -28.49
N ALA A 85 0.14 -70.63 -29.78
CA ALA A 85 -1.17 -70.35 -30.38
C ALA A 85 -1.86 -68.96 -30.28
N ALA A 86 -1.87 -68.30 -31.45
CA ALA A 86 -2.62 -67.11 -31.83
C ALA A 86 -4.16 -67.24 -31.84
N GLY A 87 -4.87 -66.11 -31.83
CA GLY A 87 -6.31 -66.00 -32.11
C GLY A 87 -6.74 -64.57 -32.48
N ARG A 88 -7.23 -64.34 -33.70
CA ARG A 88 -7.54 -63.01 -34.27
C ARG A 88 -9.03 -62.63 -34.18
N ALA A 89 -9.27 -61.34 -33.94
CA ALA A 89 -10.24 -60.43 -34.60
C ALA A 89 -11.75 -60.76 -34.68
N GLY A 90 -12.57 -59.71 -34.58
CA GLY A 90 -14.00 -59.68 -34.92
C GLY A 90 -14.62 -58.32 -34.59
N ALA A 91 -15.56 -57.82 -35.40
CA ALA A 91 -16.19 -56.50 -35.22
C ALA A 91 -17.72 -56.56 -35.43
N GLY A 92 -18.46 -55.63 -34.82
CA GLY A 92 -19.93 -55.52 -34.92
C GLY A 92 -20.44 -54.16 -34.44
N ARG A 93 -21.67 -53.78 -34.84
CA ARG A 93 -22.32 -52.50 -34.49
C ARG A 93 -23.67 -52.72 -33.79
N SER A 94 -24.15 -51.63 -33.17
CA SER A 94 -25.49 -51.25 -32.63
C SER A 94 -26.72 -51.89 -33.34
N PRO A 95 -27.96 -51.91 -32.76
CA PRO A 95 -28.55 -50.83 -31.94
C PRO A 95 -29.62 -51.18 -30.86
N ALA A 96 -30.30 -50.12 -30.36
CA ALA A 96 -31.65 -50.03 -29.75
C ALA A 96 -31.79 -49.81 -28.21
N SER A 97 -32.82 -49.01 -27.87
CA SER A 97 -33.40 -48.63 -26.56
C SER A 97 -34.94 -48.85 -26.64
N PRO A 98 -35.85 -48.41 -25.72
CA PRO A 98 -35.79 -47.72 -24.40
C PRO A 98 -36.51 -48.60 -23.32
N PRO A 99 -37.30 -48.16 -22.28
CA PRO A 99 -37.56 -46.85 -21.62
C PRO A 99 -37.20 -46.89 -20.10
N GLU A 100 -37.63 -46.01 -19.16
CA GLU A 100 -38.63 -44.92 -19.13
C GLU A 100 -38.28 -43.82 -18.07
N GLU A 101 -39.02 -42.70 -18.07
CA GLU A 101 -38.82 -41.50 -17.22
C GLU A 101 -40.10 -41.22 -16.37
N PRO A 102 -40.03 -40.44 -15.26
CA PRO A 102 -40.41 -39.01 -15.33
C PRO A 102 -39.48 -38.10 -14.48
N ALA A 103 -39.07 -36.91 -14.93
CA ALA A 103 -39.82 -35.66 -15.16
C ALA A 103 -40.41 -35.02 -13.87
N GLY A 104 -40.27 -33.72 -13.55
CA GLY A 104 -39.56 -32.62 -14.24
C GLY A 104 -40.46 -31.37 -14.44
N TYR A 105 -39.91 -30.14 -14.39
CA TYR A 105 -40.54 -28.92 -14.96
C TYR A 105 -39.49 -27.81 -15.20
N ALA A 106 -39.73 -26.92 -16.17
CA ALA A 106 -38.74 -25.96 -16.69
C ALA A 106 -39.36 -24.72 -17.36
N GLY A 107 -38.52 -23.71 -17.67
CA GLY A 107 -38.82 -22.59 -18.58
C GLY A 107 -38.08 -21.29 -18.20
N ALA A 108 -37.70 -20.40 -19.12
CA ALA A 108 -37.65 -20.49 -20.59
C ALA A 108 -36.67 -19.44 -21.17
N TRP A 109 -36.07 -19.71 -22.34
CA TRP A 109 -35.19 -18.76 -23.06
C TRP A 109 -35.91 -18.06 -24.23
N HIS A 110 -35.66 -16.77 -24.44
CA HIS A 110 -36.12 -16.04 -25.62
C HIS A 110 -35.05 -15.13 -26.24
N LYS A 111 -35.24 -14.80 -27.52
CA LYS A 111 -34.21 -14.31 -28.45
C LYS A 111 -34.14 -12.77 -28.50
N PRO A 112 -32.97 -12.17 -28.81
CA PRO A 112 -32.92 -10.83 -29.37
C PRO A 112 -33.51 -10.81 -30.79
N VAL A 113 -34.08 -9.67 -31.20
CA VAL A 113 -34.69 -9.45 -32.52
C VAL A 113 -33.65 -8.91 -33.51
N ALA A 114 -33.72 -9.34 -34.77
CA ALA A 114 -32.92 -8.83 -35.87
C ALA A 114 -33.78 -8.09 -36.91
N TYR A 115 -33.28 -6.95 -37.40
CA TYR A 115 -33.78 -6.19 -38.54
C TYR A 115 -32.59 -5.51 -39.26
N PRO A 116 -32.69 -5.10 -40.53
CA PRO A 116 -31.84 -5.72 -41.54
C PRO A 116 -30.82 -4.76 -42.17
N ALA A 117 -29.85 -5.35 -42.87
CA ALA A 117 -28.93 -4.59 -43.71
C ALA A 117 -29.64 -3.97 -44.92
N GLN A 118 -29.37 -2.70 -45.18
CA GLN A 118 -29.38 -2.13 -46.53
C GLN A 118 -27.95 -1.68 -46.83
N GLY A 119 -27.44 -2.05 -48.01
CA GLY A 119 -26.06 -1.77 -48.39
C GLY A 119 -25.96 -0.62 -49.39
N THR A 120 -24.88 0.15 -49.30
CA THR A 120 -24.39 0.99 -50.39
C THR A 120 -22.87 0.87 -50.46
N THR A 121 -22.37 0.43 -51.61
CA THR A 121 -20.94 0.38 -51.93
C THR A 121 -20.45 1.76 -52.37
N LEU A 122 -19.41 2.28 -51.72
CA LEU A 122 -18.44 3.27 -52.20
C LEU A 122 -17.23 3.18 -51.24
N GLY A 123 -15.97 3.16 -51.64
CA GLY A 123 -15.40 3.42 -52.96
C GLY A 123 -14.66 4.76 -52.97
N GLY A 124 -13.48 4.82 -52.33
CA GLY A 124 -12.75 6.09 -52.17
C GLY A 124 -11.38 5.93 -51.52
N SER A 125 -10.37 5.57 -52.30
CA SER A 125 -8.97 5.65 -51.90
C SER A 125 -8.40 7.04 -52.20
N TRP A 126 -7.87 7.74 -51.21
CA TRP A 126 -6.95 8.88 -51.42
C TRP A 126 -5.83 8.88 -50.39
N SER A 127 -4.70 9.45 -50.76
CA SER A 127 -3.46 9.49 -49.98
C SER A 127 -2.75 10.84 -50.18
N ILE A 128 -1.65 11.04 -49.44
CA ILE A 128 -0.56 11.96 -49.79
C ILE A 128 -0.83 13.48 -49.56
N ARG A 129 -0.31 13.95 -48.40
CA ARG A 129 0.76 14.97 -48.25
C ARG A 129 0.46 16.46 -47.92
N GLU A 130 1.49 16.98 -47.22
CA GLU A 130 2.08 18.35 -47.21
C GLU A 130 1.30 19.49 -46.49
N LEU A 131 1.86 20.02 -45.39
CA LEU A 131 2.55 21.33 -45.25
C LEU A 131 1.56 22.51 -45.00
N ARG A 132 1.84 23.55 -44.19
CA ARG A 132 3.08 23.97 -43.50
C ARG A 132 2.79 24.84 -42.25
N GLU A 133 3.84 25.06 -41.46
CA GLU A 133 4.11 26.19 -40.53
C GLU A 133 3.11 27.37 -40.48
N GLN A 134 2.74 27.79 -39.26
CA GLN A 134 3.03 29.17 -38.83
C GLN A 134 3.08 29.31 -37.29
N LYS A 135 3.93 30.22 -36.81
CA LYS A 135 4.00 30.68 -35.41
C LYS A 135 3.32 32.04 -35.33
N LEU A 136 2.61 32.33 -34.23
CA LEU A 136 2.86 33.54 -33.42
C LEU A 136 2.08 33.53 -32.10
N SER A 137 2.56 34.34 -31.16
CA SER A 137 2.02 34.56 -29.81
C SER A 137 1.23 35.87 -29.72
N VAL A 138 0.28 36.00 -28.78
CA VAL A 138 0.13 37.17 -27.86
C VAL A 138 -1.02 36.97 -26.85
N VAL A 139 -0.64 36.74 -25.58
CA VAL A 139 -0.89 37.58 -24.38
C VAL A 139 -2.21 38.39 -24.25
N LEU A 140 -2.90 38.21 -23.10
CA LEU A 140 -3.91 39.06 -22.39
C LEU A 140 -5.36 39.26 -22.93
N SER A 141 -6.34 38.56 -22.31
CA SER A 141 -7.29 39.04 -21.27
C SER A 141 -7.91 40.46 -21.29
N PRO A 142 -9.12 40.70 -20.68
CA PRO A 142 -10.42 39.98 -20.73
C PRO A 142 -11.69 40.92 -20.73
N VAL A 143 -12.91 40.40 -20.42
CA VAL A 143 -14.16 41.12 -19.91
C VAL A 143 -15.05 41.87 -20.96
N PRO A 144 -16.42 42.02 -20.84
CA PRO A 144 -17.52 41.26 -20.21
C PRO A 144 -18.77 40.95 -21.11
N MET A 145 -19.80 40.31 -20.52
CA MET A 145 -21.29 40.40 -20.69
C MET A 145 -21.87 41.33 -21.81
N ALA A 146 -22.97 40.98 -22.52
CA ALA A 146 -24.33 40.88 -21.92
C ALA A 146 -25.45 40.27 -22.82
N SER A 147 -26.58 39.97 -22.15
CA SER A 147 -27.90 39.44 -22.58
C SER A 147 -28.62 40.11 -23.77
N LEU A 148 -29.44 39.34 -24.53
CA LEU A 148 -30.90 39.59 -24.71
C LEU A 148 -31.66 38.41 -25.39
N SER A 149 -32.99 38.53 -25.62
CA SER A 149 -33.93 37.37 -25.64
C SER A 149 -35.20 37.49 -26.54
N ARG A 150 -36.05 36.41 -26.54
CA ARG A 150 -37.36 36.17 -27.23
C ARG A 150 -37.26 35.69 -28.70
N ALA A 151 -37.98 34.69 -29.23
CA ALA A 151 -39.41 34.23 -29.18
C ALA A 151 -40.33 35.05 -30.13
N LEU A 152 -41.35 34.52 -30.86
CA LEU A 152 -42.27 33.37 -30.71
C LEU A 152 -42.40 32.49 -32.01
N ARG A 153 -42.90 31.23 -31.98
CA ARG A 153 -44.27 30.68 -32.33
C ARG A 153 -44.94 31.29 -33.60
N VAL A 154 -45.69 30.56 -34.46
CA VAL A 154 -46.96 29.78 -34.28
C VAL A 154 -47.14 28.84 -35.52
N ALA A 155 -47.29 27.50 -35.39
CA ALA A 155 -48.54 26.67 -35.43
C ALA A 155 -49.29 26.60 -36.81
N THR A 156 -50.25 25.70 -37.12
CA THR A 156 -51.10 24.77 -36.32
C THR A 156 -51.68 23.61 -37.18
N THR A 157 -52.44 22.71 -36.51
CA THR A 157 -53.34 21.64 -37.04
C THR A 157 -52.65 20.32 -37.39
N CYS A 158 -53.23 19.13 -37.19
CA CYS A 158 -54.53 18.75 -36.59
C CYS A 158 -54.46 17.37 -35.88
N SER A 159 -55.48 16.95 -35.12
CA SER A 159 -55.56 15.59 -34.52
C SER A 159 -57.00 15.12 -34.23
N ARG A 160 -57.24 13.81 -34.06
CA ARG A 160 -58.48 13.26 -33.47
C ARG A 160 -58.30 11.99 -32.62
N TRP A 161 -58.59 12.13 -31.32
CA TRP A 161 -59.43 11.25 -30.45
C TRP A 161 -59.01 9.79 -30.16
N ALA A 162 -59.36 9.17 -29.02
CA ALA A 162 -59.73 9.66 -27.67
C ALA A 162 -59.90 8.45 -26.70
N LEU A 163 -59.59 8.62 -25.39
CA LEU A 163 -60.24 8.04 -24.19
C LEU A 163 -59.28 8.10 -22.97
N GLY A 164 -59.81 8.11 -21.74
CA GLY A 164 -59.03 8.11 -20.50
C GLY A 164 -59.88 7.97 -19.21
N PRO A 165 -59.27 7.73 -18.03
CA PRO A 165 -59.99 7.50 -16.77
C PRO A 165 -60.10 8.75 -15.86
N ARG A 166 -60.89 8.61 -14.77
CA ARG A 166 -61.31 9.69 -13.86
C ARG A 166 -60.30 10.03 -12.77
N ALA A 167 -60.35 11.28 -12.29
CA ALA A 167 -59.84 11.65 -10.98
C ALA A 167 -60.81 11.23 -9.85
N LEU A 168 -60.26 10.96 -8.66
CA LEU A 168 -61.00 10.82 -7.41
C LEU A 168 -60.61 11.95 -6.45
N THR A 169 -61.60 12.57 -5.81
CA THR A 169 -61.41 13.64 -4.83
C THR A 169 -61.68 13.11 -3.42
N SER A 170 -60.72 13.32 -2.50
CA SER A 170 -60.92 13.15 -1.06
C SER A 170 -61.01 14.52 -0.40
N ARG A 171 -61.97 14.68 0.53
CA ARG A 171 -62.13 15.92 1.31
C ARG A 171 -61.05 15.98 2.39
N ALA A 172 -60.27 17.06 2.43
CA ALA A 172 -59.60 17.47 3.65
C ALA A 172 -60.63 18.05 4.63
N GLY A 173 -60.70 17.49 5.84
CA GLY A 173 -61.38 18.12 6.97
C GLY A 173 -60.38 18.97 7.79
N PRO A 174 -60.83 19.99 8.54
CA PRO A 174 -59.94 20.85 9.30
C PRO A 174 -59.41 20.14 10.56
N THR A 175 -58.24 19.51 10.47
CA THR A 175 -57.44 19.16 11.65
C THR A 175 -56.83 20.42 12.25
N THR A 176 -57.11 20.68 13.53
CA THR A 176 -56.74 21.92 14.22
C THR A 176 -55.23 22.18 14.21
N GLU A 177 -54.82 23.35 13.72
CA GLU A 177 -53.45 23.83 13.87
C GLU A 177 -53.09 24.01 15.36
N LYS A 178 -52.15 23.21 15.87
CA LYS A 178 -51.34 23.60 17.02
C LYS A 178 -50.04 24.20 16.51
N SER A 179 -50.03 25.53 16.49
CA SER A 179 -48.94 26.38 16.02
C SER A 179 -47.55 25.99 16.52
N VAL A 180 -46.64 25.66 15.60
CA VAL A 180 -45.19 25.71 15.80
C VAL A 180 -44.59 26.47 14.60
N PRO A 181 -44.20 27.76 14.75
CA PRO A 181 -43.78 28.56 13.62
C PRO A 181 -42.33 28.26 13.23
N TYR A 182 -42.12 27.54 12.14
CA TYR A 182 -40.78 27.24 11.61
C TYR A 182 -40.20 28.42 10.79
N GLN A 183 -39.99 29.55 11.47
CA GLN A 183 -39.14 30.65 11.00
C GLN A 183 -38.11 31.00 12.08
N ARG A 184 -37.05 30.19 12.16
CA ARG A 184 -35.79 30.57 12.82
C ARG A 184 -34.63 29.72 12.30
N THR A 185 -33.75 30.36 11.54
CA THR A 185 -32.34 29.95 11.45
C THR A 185 -31.80 29.79 12.87
N LEU A 186 -31.19 28.66 13.20
CA LEU A 186 -30.78 28.38 14.58
C LEU A 186 -29.52 29.18 14.97
N LYS A 187 -29.78 30.40 15.48
CA LYS A 187 -28.83 31.39 16.01
C LYS A 187 -27.84 31.97 14.99
N GLU A 188 -28.24 33.08 14.38
CA GLU A 188 -27.29 34.21 14.35
C GLU A 188 -26.97 34.62 15.80
N ALA A 189 -25.69 34.83 16.11
CA ALA A 189 -25.22 35.17 17.45
C ALA A 189 -25.37 36.68 17.73
N GLN A 190 -26.61 37.15 17.96
CA GLN A 190 -26.86 38.54 18.35
C GLN A 190 -27.09 38.68 19.87
N GLY A 191 -25.99 38.90 20.59
CA GLY A 191 -25.96 39.48 21.94
C GLY A 191 -25.48 38.57 23.08
N PRO A 192 -24.77 39.12 24.09
CA PRO A 192 -23.98 40.36 24.04
C PRO A 192 -22.66 40.12 23.26
N THR A 193 -21.79 41.14 23.19
CA THR A 193 -20.45 41.00 22.60
C THR A 193 -19.69 39.85 23.27
N VAL A 194 -19.34 38.81 22.50
CA VAL A 194 -18.41 37.78 22.98
C VAL A 194 -17.04 38.43 23.11
N VAL A 195 -16.67 38.78 24.35
CA VAL A 195 -15.30 39.14 24.68
C VAL A 195 -14.43 37.95 24.27
N ALA A 196 -13.51 38.16 23.34
CA ALA A 196 -12.60 37.12 22.88
C ALA A 196 -11.87 36.54 24.10
N GLN A 197 -12.25 35.31 24.48
CA GLN A 197 -11.58 34.63 25.57
C GLN A 197 -10.18 34.30 25.07
N GLY A 198 -9.18 34.91 25.70
CA GLY A 198 -7.79 34.57 25.44
C GLY A 198 -7.50 33.09 25.74
N PRO A 199 -6.27 32.65 25.45
CA PRO A 199 -5.89 31.26 25.55
C PRO A 199 -6.10 30.75 26.98
N SER A 200 -6.68 29.56 27.08
CA SER A 200 -7.07 28.88 28.33
C SER A 200 -5.96 28.78 29.39
N ARG A 201 -4.71 28.93 28.99
CA ARG A 201 -3.54 29.21 29.84
C ARG A 201 -2.51 30.06 29.07
N PRO A 202 -1.60 30.78 29.74
CA PRO A 202 -0.51 31.49 29.08
C PRO A 202 0.34 30.58 28.19
N LEU A 203 0.76 31.07 27.01
CA LEU A 203 1.62 30.33 26.11
C LEU A 203 3.05 30.24 26.68
N PRO A 204 3.71 29.06 26.64
CA PRO A 204 5.13 28.96 26.93
C PRO A 204 5.96 29.58 25.79
N SER A 205 7.09 30.21 26.11
CA SER A 205 7.98 30.80 25.12
C SER A 205 8.70 29.77 24.24
N THR A 206 8.83 28.53 24.73
CA THR A 206 9.47 27.41 24.03
C THR A 206 8.67 26.11 24.23
N ALA A 207 8.73 25.21 23.25
CA ALA A 207 8.18 23.86 23.32
C ALA A 207 9.02 22.89 22.49
N ASN A 208 9.20 21.65 22.94
CA ASN A 208 9.94 20.64 22.18
C ASN A 208 9.14 20.14 20.97
N VAL A 209 7.82 20.06 21.11
CA VAL A 209 6.86 19.71 20.05
C VAL A 209 5.59 20.53 20.25
N VAL A 210 5.06 21.13 19.17
CA VAL A 210 3.74 21.75 19.14
C VAL A 210 2.79 20.95 18.25
N VAL A 211 1.74 20.38 18.83
CA VAL A 211 0.63 19.71 18.13
C VAL A 211 -0.45 20.74 17.85
N ILE A 212 -0.97 20.79 16.62
CA ILE A 212 -1.98 21.76 16.18
C ILE A 212 -3.29 21.01 15.89
N GLY A 213 -4.35 21.33 16.64
CA GLY A 213 -5.68 20.73 16.54
C GLY A 213 -6.00 19.80 17.71
N GLY A 214 -7.06 20.11 18.46
CA GLY A 214 -7.57 19.37 19.62
C GLY A 214 -8.55 18.24 19.29
N GLY A 215 -8.52 17.73 18.06
CA GLY A 215 -9.28 16.53 17.66
C GLY A 215 -8.66 15.23 18.18
N SER A 216 -9.29 14.10 17.84
CA SER A 216 -8.89 12.76 18.30
C SER A 216 -7.40 12.48 18.15
N LEU A 217 -6.85 12.59 16.93
CA LEU A 217 -5.42 12.31 16.71
C LEU A 217 -4.51 13.33 17.43
N GLY A 218 -4.91 14.60 17.55
CA GLY A 218 -4.13 15.58 18.32
C GLY A 218 -3.98 15.15 19.78
N CYS A 219 -5.09 14.74 20.41
CA CYS A 219 -5.11 14.21 21.77
C CYS A 219 -4.29 12.92 21.90
N GLN A 220 -4.42 11.98 20.94
CA GLN A 220 -3.66 10.73 20.89
C GLN A 220 -2.16 10.99 20.73
N THR A 221 -1.74 11.85 19.80
CA THR A 221 -0.32 12.19 19.59
C THR A 221 0.27 12.88 20.82
N LEU A 222 -0.44 13.82 21.45
CA LEU A 222 0.02 14.45 22.69
C LEU A 222 0.16 13.42 23.82
N TYR A 223 -0.81 12.53 23.98
CA TYR A 223 -0.77 11.42 24.94
C TYR A 223 0.43 10.50 24.73
N HIS A 224 0.66 10.05 23.49
CA HIS A 224 1.77 9.15 23.18
C HIS A 224 3.14 9.84 23.27
N LEU A 225 3.28 11.11 22.89
CA LEU A 225 4.48 11.91 23.14
C LEU A 225 4.78 12.02 24.65
N ALA A 226 3.76 12.30 25.46
CA ALA A 226 3.90 12.39 26.91
C ALA A 226 4.22 11.02 27.56
N LYS A 227 3.63 9.93 27.06
CA LYS A 227 3.90 8.53 27.50
C LYS A 227 5.28 8.03 27.05
N LEU A 228 5.87 8.62 26.00
CA LEU A 228 7.29 8.47 25.60
C LEU A 228 8.25 9.42 26.37
N GLY A 229 7.75 10.25 27.29
CA GLY A 229 8.57 11.14 28.12
C GLY A 229 9.02 12.44 27.45
N VAL A 230 8.36 12.87 26.37
CA VAL A 230 8.66 14.15 25.70
C VAL A 230 8.22 15.32 26.59
N SER A 231 9.17 15.91 27.31
CA SER A 231 8.95 17.11 28.12
C SER A 231 8.59 18.31 27.24
N GLY A 232 7.75 19.22 27.74
CA GLY A 232 7.40 20.46 27.01
C GLY A 232 6.69 20.22 25.66
N ALA A 233 5.89 19.16 25.57
CA ALA A 233 4.93 18.97 24.48
C ALA A 233 3.68 19.84 24.73
N VAL A 234 3.23 20.58 23.71
CA VAL A 234 2.10 21.51 23.79
C VAL A 234 1.11 21.19 22.68
N LEU A 235 -0.18 21.10 22.99
CA LEU A 235 -1.27 21.11 22.01
C LEU A 235 -1.92 22.48 22.00
N LEU A 236 -2.07 23.06 20.80
CA LEU A 236 -2.86 24.26 20.54
C LEU A 236 -4.16 23.86 19.83
N GLU A 237 -5.29 24.34 20.34
CA GLU A 237 -6.61 24.18 19.73
C GLU A 237 -7.24 25.55 19.53
N ARG A 238 -7.81 25.79 18.33
CA ARG A 238 -8.41 27.08 17.95
C ARG A 238 -9.53 27.47 18.90
N GLU A 239 -10.43 26.53 19.16
CA GLU A 239 -11.62 26.69 20.00
C GLU A 239 -11.46 25.80 21.24
N ARG A 240 -12.24 24.73 21.36
CA ARG A 240 -12.14 23.72 22.43
C ARG A 240 -11.82 22.35 21.88
N LEU A 241 -11.38 21.45 22.75
CA LEU A 241 -11.14 20.05 22.37
C LEU A 241 -12.37 19.46 21.65
N THR A 242 -12.10 18.65 20.63
CA THR A 242 -13.07 18.03 19.71
C THR A 242 -13.87 18.96 18.77
N SER A 243 -13.65 20.28 18.78
CA SER A 243 -14.41 21.31 18.03
C SER A 243 -14.71 21.05 16.54
N GLY A 244 -13.82 20.33 15.85
CA GLY A 244 -14.00 19.90 14.47
C GLY A 244 -14.91 18.68 14.34
N THR A 245 -14.43 17.65 13.66
CA THR A 245 -15.20 16.44 13.33
C THR A 245 -15.36 15.46 14.50
N THR A 246 -14.48 15.53 15.50
CA THR A 246 -14.36 14.48 16.53
C THR A 246 -15.59 14.35 17.42
N TRP A 247 -16.28 15.44 17.76
CA TRP A 247 -17.41 15.36 18.69
C TRP A 247 -18.65 14.63 18.14
N HIS A 248 -18.79 14.53 16.81
CA HIS A 248 -19.97 13.98 16.14
C HIS A 248 -19.68 12.72 15.30
N THR A 249 -18.57 12.03 15.54
CA THR A 249 -18.26 10.76 14.86
C THR A 249 -18.95 9.57 15.54
N ALA A 250 -19.27 8.52 14.78
CA ALA A 250 -19.98 7.33 15.29
C ALA A 250 -19.19 6.50 16.33
N GLY A 251 -17.88 6.76 16.51
CA GLY A 251 -17.07 6.16 17.59
C GLY A 251 -16.79 4.66 17.46
N LEU A 252 -17.10 4.05 16.30
CA LEU A 252 -16.94 2.61 16.05
C LEU A 252 -15.47 2.18 15.94
N LEU A 253 -15.15 1.00 16.48
CA LEU A 253 -13.88 0.31 16.29
C LEU A 253 -14.13 -1.08 15.69
N TRP A 254 -13.42 -1.36 14.58
CA TRP A 254 -13.52 -2.62 13.84
C TRP A 254 -12.11 -3.20 13.66
N GLN A 255 -11.78 -4.35 14.26
CA GLN A 255 -10.39 -4.84 14.33
C GLN A 255 -9.89 -5.49 13.03
N LEU A 256 -10.77 -6.06 12.21
CA LEU A 256 -10.38 -6.70 10.96
C LEU A 256 -10.42 -5.73 9.77
N ARG A 257 -9.31 -5.71 9.03
CA ARG A 257 -9.08 -4.94 7.79
C ARG A 257 -8.20 -5.76 6.83
N PRO A 258 -8.26 -5.50 5.51
CA PRO A 258 -7.36 -6.14 4.53
C PRO A 258 -5.94 -5.52 4.55
N SER A 259 -5.35 -5.40 5.74
CA SER A 259 -3.99 -4.91 5.97
C SER A 259 -3.51 -5.36 7.35
N ASP A 260 -2.36 -6.02 7.39
CA ASP A 260 -1.72 -6.49 8.62
C ASP A 260 -1.35 -5.34 9.56
N VAL A 261 -0.80 -4.26 9.01
CA VAL A 261 -0.46 -3.04 9.76
C VAL A 261 -1.72 -2.41 10.37
N GLU A 262 -2.85 -2.37 9.66
CA GLU A 262 -4.09 -1.84 10.22
C GLU A 262 -4.58 -2.67 11.40
N VAL A 263 -4.57 -4.01 11.30
CA VAL A 263 -4.92 -4.89 12.43
C VAL A 263 -4.04 -4.62 13.66
N GLU A 264 -2.74 -4.39 13.48
CA GLU A 264 -1.82 -4.03 14.58
C GLU A 264 -2.11 -2.64 15.18
N LEU A 265 -2.46 -1.64 14.36
CA LEU A 265 -2.85 -0.30 14.81
C LEU A 265 -4.18 -0.33 15.58
N LEU A 266 -5.15 -1.11 15.09
CA LEU A 266 -6.48 -1.28 15.69
C LEU A 266 -6.41 -2.01 17.03
N ALA A 267 -5.59 -3.07 17.11
CA ALA A 267 -5.30 -3.76 18.37
C ALA A 267 -4.61 -2.84 19.40
N HIS A 268 -3.85 -1.83 18.97
CA HIS A 268 -3.35 -0.80 19.88
C HIS A 268 -4.45 0.18 20.30
N THR A 269 -5.23 0.74 19.36
CA THR A 269 -6.34 1.64 19.71
C THR A 269 -7.30 0.99 20.71
N ARG A 270 -7.73 -0.26 20.46
CA ARG A 270 -8.62 -1.00 21.36
C ARG A 270 -8.07 -1.06 22.78
N ARG A 271 -6.79 -1.45 22.94
CA ARG A 271 -6.13 -1.49 24.25
C ARG A 271 -6.08 -0.13 24.96
N VAL A 272 -5.83 0.95 24.22
CA VAL A 272 -5.80 2.31 24.77
C VAL A 272 -7.18 2.71 25.30
N VAL A 273 -8.24 2.48 24.53
CA VAL A 273 -9.59 2.92 24.89
C VAL A 273 -10.31 1.97 25.85
N SER A 274 -10.11 0.66 25.77
CA SER A 274 -10.80 -0.33 26.60
C SER A 274 -10.11 -0.62 27.93
N ARG A 275 -8.96 0.00 28.20
CA ARG A 275 -8.15 -0.28 29.40
C ARG A 275 -7.17 0.83 29.80
N ASP A 276 -6.13 1.09 29.00
CA ASP A 276 -4.96 1.86 29.47
C ASP A 276 -5.36 3.27 29.96
N LEU A 277 -6.35 3.93 29.34
CA LEU A 277 -6.81 5.25 29.76
C LEU A 277 -7.58 5.24 31.09
N GLU A 278 -8.33 4.18 31.39
CA GLU A 278 -9.06 4.07 32.64
C GLU A 278 -8.09 3.73 33.79
N GLU A 279 -7.17 2.78 33.57
CA GLU A 279 -6.06 2.46 34.50
C GLU A 279 -5.21 3.71 34.83
N GLU A 280 -4.96 4.59 33.85
CA GLU A 280 -4.10 5.76 34.02
C GLU A 280 -4.82 7.02 34.56
N THR A 281 -6.15 7.12 34.49
CA THR A 281 -6.87 8.37 34.80
C THR A 281 -8.10 8.22 35.71
N GLY A 282 -8.61 7.00 35.91
CA GLY A 282 -9.91 6.76 36.55
C GLY A 282 -11.10 7.33 35.77
N LEU A 283 -10.98 7.50 34.44
CA LEU A 283 -12.07 7.91 33.56
C LEU A 283 -12.37 6.81 32.55
N HIS A 284 -13.63 6.36 32.55
CA HIS A 284 -14.15 5.47 31.53
C HIS A 284 -14.26 6.21 30.18
N THR A 285 -13.83 5.57 29.10
CA THR A 285 -13.79 6.14 27.73
C THR A 285 -15.11 6.05 26.97
N GLY A 286 -16.15 5.51 27.61
CA GLY A 286 -17.39 5.13 26.94
C GLY A 286 -17.25 3.86 26.08
N TRP A 287 -16.22 3.04 26.31
CA TRP A 287 -16.04 1.77 25.60
C TRP A 287 -17.21 0.81 25.87
N ILE A 288 -17.83 0.31 24.80
CA ILE A 288 -18.89 -0.70 24.82
C ILE A 288 -18.49 -1.80 23.83
N GLN A 289 -18.22 -2.99 24.35
CA GLN A 289 -17.90 -4.17 23.55
C GLN A 289 -19.18 -4.98 23.27
N ASN A 290 -20.00 -4.50 22.35
CA ASN A 290 -21.15 -5.25 21.80
C ASN A 290 -20.80 -6.08 20.55
N GLY A 291 -19.56 -6.01 20.06
CA GLY A 291 -19.10 -6.72 18.87
C GLY A 291 -19.42 -5.98 17.56
N GLY A 292 -18.90 -6.55 16.46
CA GLY A 292 -19.05 -6.03 15.10
C GLY A 292 -19.43 -7.15 14.14
N LEU A 293 -20.41 -6.88 13.26
CA LEU A 293 -21.01 -7.83 12.34
C LEU A 293 -20.92 -7.30 10.90
N PHE A 294 -20.15 -8.00 10.07
CA PHE A 294 -19.86 -7.65 8.69
C PHE A 294 -20.80 -8.48 7.79
N VAL A 295 -21.63 -7.83 6.97
CA VAL A 295 -22.70 -8.48 6.20
C VAL A 295 -22.26 -8.85 4.79
N ALA A 296 -22.62 -10.04 4.29
CA ALA A 296 -22.35 -10.48 2.92
C ALA A 296 -23.64 -10.90 2.20
N SER A 297 -24.15 -10.01 1.33
CA SER A 297 -25.31 -10.28 0.45
C SER A 297 -24.91 -10.99 -0.85
N ASN A 298 -23.60 -11.14 -1.10
CA ASN A 298 -23.07 -11.88 -2.24
C ASN A 298 -21.90 -12.80 -1.83
N ARG A 299 -21.64 -13.81 -2.66
CA ARG A 299 -20.59 -14.81 -2.42
C ARG A 299 -19.17 -14.21 -2.36
N GLN A 300 -18.85 -13.24 -3.22
CA GLN A 300 -17.51 -12.64 -3.26
C GLN A 300 -17.22 -11.89 -1.96
N ARG A 301 -18.20 -11.19 -1.38
CA ARG A 301 -18.07 -10.55 -0.06
C ARG A 301 -17.82 -11.55 1.06
N LEU A 302 -18.52 -12.69 1.05
CA LEU A 302 -18.29 -13.74 2.04
C LEU A 302 -16.87 -14.33 1.89
N ASP A 303 -16.39 -14.48 0.66
CA ASP A 303 -15.05 -14.99 0.34
C ASP A 303 -13.94 -13.97 0.72
N GLU A 304 -14.18 -12.65 0.57
CA GLU A 304 -13.35 -11.58 1.17
C GLU A 304 -13.27 -11.72 2.69
N TYR A 305 -14.40 -11.92 3.37
CA TYR A 305 -14.45 -12.06 4.83
C TYR A 305 -13.75 -13.31 5.34
N LYS A 306 -13.78 -14.42 4.61
CA LYS A 306 -12.98 -15.62 4.94
C LYS A 306 -11.47 -15.32 4.89
N ARG A 307 -11.01 -14.44 3.98
CA ARG A 307 -9.61 -13.97 3.96
C ARG A 307 -9.30 -13.07 5.15
N LEU A 308 -10.22 -12.19 5.55
CA LEU A 308 -10.07 -11.37 6.78
C LEU A 308 -9.97 -12.24 8.05
N MET A 309 -10.81 -13.28 8.17
CA MET A 309 -10.72 -14.26 9.26
C MET A 309 -9.35 -14.97 9.27
N SER A 310 -8.79 -15.30 8.10
CA SER A 310 -7.46 -15.90 7.98
C SER A 310 -6.35 -15.01 8.56
N LEU A 311 -6.36 -13.72 8.19
CA LEU A 311 -5.46 -12.73 8.77
C LEU A 311 -5.70 -12.56 10.29
N GLY A 312 -6.96 -12.61 10.73
CA GLY A 312 -7.35 -12.56 12.14
C GLY A 312 -6.67 -13.65 12.97
N LYS A 313 -6.62 -14.90 12.47
CA LYS A 313 -5.89 -16.01 13.11
C LYS A 313 -4.40 -15.71 13.28
N ALA A 314 -3.76 -15.11 12.28
CA ALA A 314 -2.34 -14.74 12.33
C ALA A 314 -2.02 -13.61 13.33
N TYR A 315 -3.04 -12.82 13.72
CA TYR A 315 -2.92 -11.70 14.66
C TYR A 315 -3.62 -11.90 16.00
N GLY A 316 -4.24 -13.06 16.24
CA GLY A 316 -4.97 -13.36 17.47
C GLY A 316 -6.30 -12.62 17.62
N VAL A 317 -6.88 -12.14 16.52
CA VAL A 317 -8.21 -11.50 16.52
C VAL A 317 -9.28 -12.59 16.37
N GLU A 318 -10.02 -12.81 17.45
CA GLU A 318 -11.16 -13.73 17.47
C GLU A 318 -12.23 -13.27 16.48
N SER A 319 -12.61 -14.15 15.56
CA SER A 319 -13.65 -13.89 14.57
C SER A 319 -14.27 -15.19 14.04
N HIS A 320 -15.55 -15.12 13.68
CA HIS A 320 -16.38 -16.27 13.32
C HIS A 320 -17.15 -15.97 12.03
N VAL A 321 -17.08 -16.82 11.02
CA VAL A 321 -17.96 -16.75 9.85
C VAL A 321 -19.25 -17.49 10.17
N LEU A 322 -20.38 -16.78 10.19
CA LEU A 322 -21.68 -17.30 10.59
C LEU A 322 -22.59 -17.53 9.39
N SER A 323 -23.39 -18.58 9.43
CA SER A 323 -24.52 -18.78 8.51
C SER A 323 -25.62 -17.73 8.73
N PRO A 324 -26.56 -17.57 7.77
CA PRO A 324 -27.75 -16.73 7.96
C PRO A 324 -28.58 -17.10 9.20
N ALA A 325 -28.67 -18.40 9.55
CA ALA A 325 -29.41 -18.86 10.72
C ALA A 325 -28.72 -18.46 12.05
N GLU A 326 -27.40 -18.62 12.14
CA GLU A 326 -26.61 -18.18 13.31
C GLU A 326 -26.60 -16.65 13.43
N THR A 327 -26.53 -15.95 12.29
CA THR A 327 -26.67 -14.48 12.21
C THR A 327 -28.03 -14.04 12.76
N LYS A 328 -29.12 -14.74 12.41
CA LYS A 328 -30.48 -14.46 12.90
C LYS A 328 -30.66 -14.77 14.39
N ALA A 329 -29.95 -15.78 14.92
CA ALA A 329 -29.93 -16.07 16.35
C ALA A 329 -29.17 -15.01 17.15
N LEU A 330 -28.06 -14.49 16.61
CA LEU A 330 -27.27 -13.41 17.19
C LEU A 330 -27.96 -12.03 17.07
N TYR A 331 -28.70 -11.79 15.98
CA TYR A 331 -29.38 -10.54 15.68
C TYR A 331 -30.83 -10.79 15.23
N PRO A 332 -31.78 -11.05 16.16
CA PRO A 332 -33.16 -11.44 15.82
C PRO A 332 -33.93 -10.43 14.96
N LEU A 333 -33.60 -9.14 15.05
CA LEU A 333 -34.23 -8.07 14.26
C LEU A 333 -33.66 -7.93 12.84
N MET A 334 -32.59 -8.64 12.48
CA MET A 334 -31.94 -8.52 11.16
C MET A 334 -32.69 -9.32 10.08
N ASN A 335 -32.83 -8.78 8.87
CA ASN A 335 -33.15 -9.58 7.69
C ASN A 335 -31.92 -10.36 7.24
N VAL A 336 -32.08 -11.68 7.08
CA VAL A 336 -31.01 -12.60 6.67
C VAL A 336 -31.35 -13.36 5.38
N ASP A 337 -32.54 -13.14 4.79
CA ASP A 337 -33.12 -13.98 3.75
C ASP A 337 -32.37 -13.85 2.39
N ASP A 338 -31.63 -12.76 2.22
CA ASP A 338 -30.78 -12.41 1.08
C ASP A 338 -29.26 -12.55 1.38
N LEU A 339 -28.88 -13.15 2.52
CA LEU A 339 -27.48 -13.26 2.94
C LEU A 339 -26.85 -14.61 2.61
N TYR A 340 -25.58 -14.57 2.19
CA TYR A 340 -24.73 -15.77 2.10
C TYR A 340 -24.12 -16.12 3.46
N GLY A 341 -23.99 -15.14 4.35
CA GLY A 341 -23.47 -15.27 5.72
C GLY A 341 -22.99 -13.93 6.26
N THR A 342 -22.33 -13.95 7.41
CA THR A 342 -21.69 -12.78 8.02
C THR A 342 -20.32 -13.14 8.61
N LEU A 343 -19.51 -12.13 8.89
CA LEU A 343 -18.30 -12.26 9.73
C LEU A 343 -18.52 -11.48 11.02
N TYR A 344 -18.50 -12.19 12.15
CA TYR A 344 -18.70 -11.65 13.48
C TYR A 344 -17.36 -11.54 14.23
N VAL A 345 -17.11 -10.37 14.82
CA VAL A 345 -15.93 -10.07 15.64
C VAL A 345 -16.43 -9.69 17.06
N PRO A 346 -16.39 -10.61 18.04
CA PRO A 346 -16.99 -10.38 19.36
C PRO A 346 -16.33 -9.25 20.19
N GLN A 347 -15.10 -8.89 19.83
CA GLN A 347 -14.26 -7.98 20.60
C GLN A 347 -14.25 -6.54 20.04
N ASP A 348 -14.98 -6.29 18.94
CA ASP A 348 -15.24 -4.97 18.37
C ASP A 348 -16.30 -4.19 19.19
N GLY A 349 -16.52 -2.91 18.88
CA GLY A 349 -17.40 -2.08 19.71
C GLY A 349 -17.42 -0.59 19.36
N THR A 350 -17.85 0.23 20.32
CA THR A 350 -17.87 1.70 20.22
C THR A 350 -17.18 2.35 21.41
N MET A 351 -16.73 3.59 21.26
CA MET A 351 -16.26 4.47 22.34
C MET A 351 -17.00 5.82 22.32
N ASP A 352 -16.97 6.59 23.40
CA ASP A 352 -17.38 7.99 23.38
C ASP A 352 -16.22 8.87 22.86
N PRO A 353 -16.39 9.60 21.74
CA PRO A 353 -15.33 10.46 21.21
C PRO A 353 -14.90 11.57 22.19
N ALA A 354 -15.85 12.19 22.89
CA ALA A 354 -15.59 13.34 23.75
C ALA A 354 -14.90 12.93 25.06
N GLY A 355 -15.43 11.90 25.74
CA GLY A 355 -14.82 11.28 26.92
C GLY A 355 -13.43 10.71 26.63
N THR A 356 -13.24 10.04 25.48
CA THR A 356 -11.93 9.53 25.07
C THR A 356 -10.90 10.65 24.90
N CYS A 357 -11.23 11.76 24.23
CA CYS A 357 -10.32 12.90 24.07
C CYS A 357 -10.02 13.60 25.40
N THR A 358 -11.01 13.66 26.29
CA THR A 358 -10.86 14.19 27.65
C THR A 358 -9.91 13.34 28.49
N ALA A 359 -10.05 12.01 28.46
CA ALA A 359 -9.18 11.08 29.15
C ALA A 359 -7.73 11.14 28.61
N LEU A 360 -7.54 11.15 27.28
CA LEU A 360 -6.24 11.33 26.63
C LEU A 360 -5.54 12.63 27.07
N SER A 361 -6.27 13.74 27.03
CA SER A 361 -5.75 15.06 27.42
C SER A 361 -5.38 15.12 28.90
N ARG A 362 -6.17 14.47 29.77
CA ARG A 362 -5.85 14.33 31.20
C ARG A 362 -4.62 13.44 31.44
N ALA A 363 -4.50 12.32 30.74
CA ALA A 363 -3.35 11.40 30.83
C ALA A 363 -2.05 12.03 30.30
N ALA A 364 -2.14 12.92 29.31
CA ALA A 364 -1.02 13.72 28.82
C ALA A 364 -0.64 14.83 29.82
N ALA A 365 -1.62 15.58 30.34
CA ALA A 365 -1.40 16.66 31.29
C ALA A 365 -0.81 16.17 32.62
N ALA A 366 -1.23 15.00 33.11
CA ALA A 366 -0.65 14.33 34.28
C ALA A 366 0.85 14.00 34.12
N ARG A 367 1.38 14.02 32.88
CA ARG A 367 2.79 13.81 32.53
C ARG A 367 3.51 15.09 32.10
N GLY A 368 2.90 16.27 32.34
CA GLY A 368 3.51 17.57 32.08
C GLY A 368 3.37 18.10 30.66
N ALA A 369 2.56 17.46 29.80
CA ALA A 369 2.14 18.07 28.54
C ALA A 369 1.12 19.20 28.79
N GLN A 370 1.02 20.15 27.86
CA GLN A 370 0.08 21.27 27.96
C GLN A 370 -0.99 21.21 26.87
N VAL A 371 -2.21 21.61 27.21
CA VAL A 371 -3.34 21.76 26.27
C VAL A 371 -3.84 23.20 26.37
N ILE A 372 -3.79 23.93 25.26
CA ILE A 372 -4.16 25.35 25.18
C ILE A 372 -5.30 25.50 24.16
N GLU A 373 -6.52 25.45 24.68
CA GLU A 373 -7.76 25.87 24.01
C GLU A 373 -7.83 27.39 23.89
N ASN A 374 -8.70 27.90 23.01
CA ASN A 374 -8.85 29.29 22.57
C ASN A 374 -7.54 29.88 21.99
N CYS A 375 -6.82 29.12 21.16
CA CYS A 375 -5.49 29.47 20.67
C CYS A 375 -5.33 29.20 19.16
N PRO A 376 -5.90 30.06 18.28
CA PRO A 376 -5.66 29.99 16.83
C PRO A 376 -4.17 30.13 16.49
N VAL A 377 -3.67 29.19 15.70
CA VAL A 377 -2.38 29.33 15.00
C VAL A 377 -2.58 30.18 13.76
N SER A 378 -1.79 31.24 13.62
CA SER A 378 -1.82 32.18 12.49
C SER A 378 -0.60 32.04 11.55
N GLY A 379 0.50 31.43 12.01
CA GLY A 379 1.71 31.27 11.21
C GLY A 379 2.67 30.17 11.70
N ILE A 380 3.56 29.72 10.81
CA ILE A 380 4.62 28.75 11.08
C ILE A 380 5.95 29.35 10.63
N ARG A 381 6.79 29.76 11.58
CA ARG A 381 8.08 30.40 11.27
C ARG A 381 9.09 29.34 10.83
N VAL A 382 9.60 29.48 9.62
CA VAL A 382 10.61 28.63 9.01
C VAL A 382 11.96 29.35 8.94
N ARG A 383 13.04 28.62 9.19
CA ARG A 383 14.43 29.05 8.94
C ARG A 383 15.09 28.13 7.93
N THR A 384 16.13 28.62 7.25
CA THR A 384 17.01 27.79 6.42
C THR A 384 18.36 27.71 7.11
N ASP A 385 18.97 26.51 7.16
CA ASP A 385 20.33 26.34 7.70
C ASP A 385 21.42 26.54 6.63
N ASP A 386 22.69 26.54 7.05
CA ASP A 386 23.86 26.77 6.18
C ASP A 386 24.01 25.75 5.04
N PHE A 387 23.26 24.64 5.08
CA PHE A 387 23.22 23.59 4.05
C PHE A 387 21.99 23.72 3.14
N GLY A 388 21.25 24.83 3.23
CA GLY A 388 20.05 25.09 2.44
C GLY A 388 18.80 24.37 2.94
N VAL A 389 18.82 23.73 4.11
CA VAL A 389 17.70 22.91 4.59
C VAL A 389 16.69 23.79 5.33
N ARG A 390 15.45 23.85 4.82
CA ARG A 390 14.31 24.47 5.52
C ARG A 390 13.95 23.66 6.76
N ARG A 391 13.82 24.32 7.91
CA ARG A 391 13.46 23.75 9.21
C ARG A 391 12.44 24.61 9.94
N VAL A 392 11.57 23.98 10.73
CA VAL A 392 10.71 24.66 11.70
C VAL A 392 11.54 25.45 12.73
N ALA A 393 11.04 26.61 13.15
CA ALA A 393 11.65 27.47 14.17
C ALA A 393 10.66 27.98 15.23
N ALA A 394 9.41 28.27 14.88
CA ALA A 394 8.37 28.66 15.83
C ALA A 394 6.94 28.44 15.27
N VAL A 395 5.96 28.37 16.17
CA VAL A 395 4.53 28.55 15.88
C VAL A 395 4.11 29.96 16.29
N GLU A 396 3.25 30.59 15.52
CA GLU A 396 2.81 31.98 15.70
C GLU A 396 1.29 32.02 15.93
N THR A 397 0.87 32.85 16.89
CA THR A 397 -0.52 33.10 17.29
C THR A 397 -0.70 34.60 17.56
N GLU A 398 -1.94 35.08 17.66
CA GLU A 398 -2.21 36.48 18.07
C GLU A 398 -1.81 36.75 19.53
N HIS A 399 -1.55 35.72 20.33
CA HIS A 399 -1.19 35.80 21.74
C HIS A 399 0.32 35.59 22.00
N GLY A 400 1.13 35.49 20.94
CA GLY A 400 2.58 35.31 21.00
C GLY A 400 3.10 34.19 20.10
N SER A 401 4.40 33.92 20.19
CA SER A 401 5.06 32.84 19.44
C SER A 401 5.69 31.81 20.37
N ILE A 402 5.51 30.52 20.07
CA ILE A 402 6.16 29.41 20.76
C ILE A 402 7.35 28.96 19.90
N GLN A 403 8.59 29.14 20.38
CA GLN A 403 9.77 28.63 19.68
C GLN A 403 9.80 27.09 19.77
N THR A 404 9.97 26.42 18.64
CA THR A 404 9.97 24.95 18.60
C THR A 404 10.77 24.40 17.42
N PRO A 405 11.47 23.25 17.57
CA PRO A 405 12.04 22.51 16.44
C PRO A 405 11.01 21.62 15.72
N CYS A 406 9.83 21.40 16.29
CA CYS A 406 8.88 20.40 15.78
C CYS A 406 7.41 20.85 15.86
N VAL A 407 6.70 20.72 14.74
CA VAL A 407 5.25 20.97 14.62
C VAL A 407 4.56 19.72 14.08
N VAL A 408 3.40 19.38 14.63
CA VAL A 408 2.53 18.29 14.17
C VAL A 408 1.18 18.87 13.75
N ASN A 409 0.84 18.72 12.48
CA ASN A 409 -0.39 19.21 11.89
C ASN A 409 -1.50 18.16 11.98
N CYS A 410 -2.28 18.22 13.07
CA CYS A 410 -3.43 17.36 13.36
C CYS A 410 -4.78 18.08 13.11
N ALA A 411 -4.79 19.17 12.35
CA ALA A 411 -5.92 20.11 12.25
C ALA A 411 -7.09 19.65 11.35
N GLY A 412 -7.30 18.34 11.18
CA GLY A 412 -8.44 17.78 10.42
C GLY A 412 -8.58 18.37 9.00
N VAL A 413 -9.79 18.82 8.67
CA VAL A 413 -10.08 19.52 7.39
C VAL A 413 -9.29 20.83 7.20
N TRP A 414 -8.88 21.50 8.28
CA TRP A 414 -8.04 22.71 8.22
C TRP A 414 -6.54 22.41 8.05
N ALA A 415 -6.12 21.14 8.04
CA ALA A 415 -4.70 20.79 7.90
C ALA A 415 -4.07 21.31 6.59
N GLY A 416 -4.86 21.44 5.52
CA GLY A 416 -4.43 22.10 4.28
C GLY A 416 -4.17 23.60 4.41
N ALA A 417 -4.83 24.30 5.34
CA ALA A 417 -4.54 25.71 5.65
C ALA A 417 -3.26 25.84 6.49
N VAL A 418 -3.08 25.00 7.51
CA VAL A 418 -1.86 24.95 8.33
C VAL A 418 -0.63 24.55 7.49
N GLY A 419 -0.80 23.65 6.51
CA GLY A 419 0.25 23.32 5.54
C GLY A 419 0.69 24.52 4.69
N ARG A 420 -0.25 25.37 4.24
CA ARG A 420 0.06 26.60 3.50
C ARG A 420 0.87 27.60 4.32
N MET A 421 0.60 27.74 5.63
CA MET A 421 1.41 28.59 6.53
C MET A 421 2.89 28.19 6.57
N ALA A 422 3.18 26.91 6.38
CA ALA A 422 4.53 26.34 6.39
C ALA A 422 5.17 26.20 4.99
N GLY A 423 4.39 26.35 3.91
CA GLY A 423 4.81 25.96 2.57
C GLY A 423 5.02 24.45 2.44
N VAL A 424 4.05 23.66 2.92
CA VAL A 424 3.98 22.19 2.88
C VAL A 424 2.70 21.76 2.17
N LYS A 425 2.78 20.73 1.33
CA LYS A 425 1.62 20.18 0.59
C LYS A 425 0.85 19.17 1.43
N VAL A 426 -0.48 19.23 1.37
CA VAL A 426 -1.39 18.34 2.13
C VAL A 426 -2.55 17.94 1.21
N PRO A 427 -2.44 16.80 0.49
CA PRO A 427 -3.45 16.37 -0.48
C PRO A 427 -4.66 15.73 0.21
N LEU A 428 -5.60 16.57 0.66
CA LEU A 428 -6.92 16.16 1.11
C LEU A 428 -8.00 17.14 0.61
N VAL A 429 -9.25 16.69 0.66
CA VAL A 429 -10.45 17.51 0.46
C VAL A 429 -11.37 17.40 1.67
N ALA A 430 -12.29 18.35 1.82
CA ALA A 430 -13.39 18.26 2.77
C ALA A 430 -14.68 17.83 2.05
N MET A 431 -15.41 16.91 2.66
CA MET A 431 -16.72 16.45 2.21
C MET A 431 -17.70 16.45 3.39
N HIS A 432 -18.99 16.54 3.10
CA HIS A 432 -20.02 16.20 4.07
C HIS A 432 -20.04 14.68 4.26
N HIS A 433 -20.19 14.22 5.50
CA HIS A 433 -20.53 12.83 5.82
C HIS A 433 -21.64 12.83 6.87
N ALA A 434 -22.55 11.86 6.80
CA ALA A 434 -23.80 11.91 7.56
C ALA A 434 -24.25 10.57 8.16
N TYR A 435 -25.03 10.68 9.24
CA TYR A 435 -25.87 9.63 9.77
C TYR A 435 -27.15 10.22 10.40
N VAL A 436 -28.19 9.40 10.52
CA VAL A 436 -29.40 9.70 11.29
C VAL A 436 -29.41 8.89 12.58
N VAL A 437 -29.96 9.44 13.65
CA VAL A 437 -30.22 8.71 14.90
C VAL A 437 -31.71 8.44 14.97
N THR A 438 -32.09 7.18 15.18
CA THR A 438 -33.48 6.76 15.24
C THR A 438 -34.13 7.11 16.58
N GLU A 439 -35.45 6.99 16.62
CA GLU A 439 -36.18 6.77 17.86
C GLU A 439 -35.87 5.38 18.45
N ARG A 440 -36.50 5.07 19.59
CA ARG A 440 -36.33 3.80 20.31
C ARG A 440 -36.85 2.62 19.48
N ILE A 441 -36.07 1.56 19.42
CA ILE A 441 -36.41 0.26 18.84
C ILE A 441 -36.47 -0.78 19.97
N GLU A 442 -37.55 -1.55 20.01
CA GLU A 442 -37.71 -2.62 21.00
C GLU A 442 -36.93 -3.88 20.58
N GLY A 443 -36.16 -4.46 21.51
CA GLY A 443 -35.34 -5.65 21.27
C GLY A 443 -33.98 -5.41 20.59
N ILE A 444 -33.58 -4.15 20.34
CA ILE A 444 -32.28 -3.81 19.72
C ILE A 444 -31.11 -3.81 20.72
N GLN A 445 -31.40 -3.89 22.02
CA GLN A 445 -30.42 -3.75 23.10
C GLN A 445 -29.39 -4.89 23.04
N ASN A 446 -28.12 -4.56 23.28
CA ASN A 446 -26.95 -5.46 23.26
C ASN A 446 -26.62 -6.11 21.90
N MET A 447 -27.30 -5.76 20.82
CA MET A 447 -26.98 -6.27 19.47
C MET A 447 -25.61 -5.75 18.99
N PRO A 448 -24.86 -6.52 18.18
CA PRO A 448 -23.62 -6.05 17.55
C PRO A 448 -23.81 -4.81 16.67
N ASN A 449 -22.74 -4.05 16.46
CA ASN A 449 -22.74 -3.01 15.42
C ASN A 449 -22.68 -3.67 14.05
N VAL A 450 -23.46 -3.20 13.09
CA VAL A 450 -23.54 -3.79 11.74
C VAL A 450 -22.78 -2.92 10.75
N ARG A 451 -22.10 -3.56 9.80
CA ARG A 451 -21.69 -2.92 8.55
C ARG A 451 -22.08 -3.80 7.37
N ASP A 452 -23.00 -3.30 6.57
CA ASP A 452 -23.31 -3.86 5.26
C ASP A 452 -22.54 -3.07 4.21
N HIS A 453 -21.44 -3.68 3.76
CA HIS A 453 -20.59 -3.10 2.73
C HIS A 453 -21.27 -3.13 1.34
N ASP A 454 -22.21 -4.03 1.09
CA ASP A 454 -22.87 -4.18 -0.21
C ASP A 454 -24.01 -3.17 -0.37
N ALA A 455 -24.71 -2.86 0.73
CA ALA A 455 -25.71 -1.79 0.80
C ALA A 455 -25.13 -0.41 1.25
N SER A 456 -23.80 -0.26 1.26
CA SER A 456 -23.04 0.95 1.63
C SER A 456 -23.36 1.58 3.00
N VAL A 457 -23.84 0.79 3.98
CA VAL A 457 -24.45 1.29 5.23
C VAL A 457 -23.83 0.69 6.50
N TYR A 458 -23.76 1.49 7.57
CA TYR A 458 -23.40 1.06 8.92
C TYR A 458 -24.51 1.38 9.93
N LEU A 459 -24.73 0.46 10.87
CA LEU A 459 -25.70 0.56 11.95
C LEU A 459 -24.96 0.47 13.29
N ARG A 460 -24.83 1.59 14.00
CA ARG A 460 -24.18 1.70 15.31
C ARG A 460 -25.23 1.65 16.42
N LEU A 461 -25.06 0.78 17.41
CA LEU A 461 -25.96 0.75 18.56
C LEU A 461 -25.72 1.95 19.49
N GLN A 462 -26.80 2.58 19.94
CA GLN A 462 -26.77 3.66 20.92
C GLN A 462 -27.89 3.47 21.97
N GLY A 463 -27.68 2.53 22.89
CA GLY A 463 -28.64 2.19 23.94
C GLY A 463 -29.83 1.39 23.39
N ASP A 464 -30.97 2.06 23.19
CA ASP A 464 -32.17 1.52 22.56
C ASP A 464 -32.50 2.15 21.19
N ALA A 465 -31.56 2.90 20.59
CA ALA A 465 -31.66 3.46 19.25
C ALA A 465 -30.47 3.04 18.36
N LEU A 466 -30.58 3.24 17.05
CA LEU A 466 -29.48 3.08 16.08
C LEU A 466 -29.01 4.43 15.56
N SER A 467 -27.70 4.58 15.34
CA SER A 467 -27.17 5.54 14.38
C SER A 467 -26.99 4.83 13.04
N VAL A 468 -27.64 5.34 11.99
CA VAL A 468 -27.65 4.77 10.63
C VAL A 468 -26.95 5.74 9.71
N GLY A 469 -25.84 5.36 9.08
CA GLY A 469 -25.08 6.19 8.14
C GLY A 469 -24.46 5.39 7.02
N GLY A 470 -23.97 6.03 5.96
CA GLY A 470 -23.47 5.33 4.78
C GLY A 470 -22.53 6.17 3.92
N TYR A 471 -22.11 5.61 2.79
CA TYR A 471 -21.19 6.26 1.85
C TYR A 471 -21.83 6.29 0.46
N GLU A 472 -22.41 7.43 0.12
CA GLU A 472 -23.03 7.70 -1.18
C GLU A 472 -21.98 7.74 -2.31
N THR A 473 -22.43 7.47 -3.53
CA THR A 473 -21.58 7.61 -4.71
C THR A 473 -21.24 9.07 -5.02
N ASN A 474 -22.05 10.04 -4.58
CA ASN A 474 -21.89 11.47 -4.82
C ASN A 474 -21.91 12.29 -3.51
N PRO A 475 -20.79 12.35 -2.75
CA PRO A 475 -20.66 13.14 -1.52
C PRO A 475 -20.50 14.65 -1.78
N ILE A 476 -21.28 15.47 -1.05
CA ILE A 476 -21.22 16.92 -1.16
C ILE A 476 -19.83 17.43 -0.74
N PHE A 477 -19.12 18.07 -1.67
CA PHE A 477 -17.82 18.71 -1.41
C PHE A 477 -17.98 20.02 -0.65
N TRP A 478 -17.21 20.22 0.41
CA TRP A 478 -17.12 21.51 1.11
C TRP A 478 -15.95 22.33 0.57
N GLU A 479 -16.20 23.07 -0.52
CA GLU A 479 -15.17 23.79 -1.28
C GLU A 479 -14.46 24.89 -0.46
N GLU A 480 -15.21 25.61 0.38
CA GLU A 480 -14.71 26.73 1.19
C GLU A 480 -14.78 26.42 2.69
N VAL A 481 -13.77 25.68 3.17
CA VAL A 481 -13.58 25.31 4.58
C VAL A 481 -13.37 26.57 5.45
N SER A 482 -14.43 27.02 6.11
CA SER A 482 -14.40 28.22 6.96
C SER A 482 -13.55 28.03 8.21
N ASP A 483 -12.80 29.07 8.56
CA ASP A 483 -12.01 29.21 9.78
C ASP A 483 -12.86 29.35 11.06
N LYS A 484 -14.13 29.72 10.94
CA LYS A 484 -15.07 29.96 12.05
C LYS A 484 -15.98 28.78 12.39
N PHE A 485 -15.93 27.70 11.60
CA PHE A 485 -16.77 26.52 11.83
C PHE A 485 -16.25 25.69 13.01
N ALA A 486 -17.03 25.62 14.09
CA ALA A 486 -16.72 24.84 15.29
C ALA A 486 -18.01 24.40 16.00
N PHE A 487 -18.06 23.15 16.45
CA PHE A 487 -19.27 22.50 17.00
C PHE A 487 -20.52 22.62 16.11
N GLY A 488 -20.32 22.89 14.82
CA GLY A 488 -21.38 22.99 13.82
C GLY A 488 -21.71 21.64 13.19
N LEU A 489 -22.90 21.58 12.61
CA LEU A 489 -23.36 20.57 11.67
C LEU A 489 -23.98 21.29 10.47
N PHE A 490 -24.06 20.60 9.34
CA PHE A 490 -24.84 21.04 8.18
C PHE A 490 -26.26 20.48 8.27
N ASP A 491 -27.19 21.09 7.53
CA ASP A 491 -28.48 20.46 7.27
C ASP A 491 -28.28 19.16 6.45
N LEU A 492 -29.13 18.16 6.67
CA LEU A 492 -29.04 16.89 5.96
C LEU A 492 -29.73 17.00 4.60
N ASP A 493 -28.99 16.74 3.54
CA ASP A 493 -29.54 16.52 2.20
C ASP A 493 -30.13 15.11 2.11
N TRP A 494 -31.46 15.03 2.06
CA TRP A 494 -32.17 13.76 2.00
C TRP A 494 -32.16 13.12 0.60
N ASP A 495 -31.99 13.88 -0.47
CA ASP A 495 -31.90 13.32 -1.83
C ASP A 495 -30.56 12.57 -1.99
N VAL A 496 -29.49 13.08 -1.34
CA VAL A 496 -28.19 12.42 -1.26
C VAL A 496 -28.20 11.25 -0.27
N PHE A 497 -28.89 11.36 0.87
CA PHE A 497 -28.83 10.38 1.96
C PHE A 497 -29.81 9.19 1.83
N SER A 498 -30.93 9.34 1.10
CA SER A 498 -32.00 8.33 1.04
C SER A 498 -31.57 6.90 0.65
N PRO A 499 -30.59 6.66 -0.25
CA PRO A 499 -30.15 5.30 -0.58
C PRO A 499 -29.70 4.47 0.63
N HIS A 500 -29.13 5.12 1.66
CA HIS A 500 -28.69 4.45 2.88
C HIS A 500 -29.85 3.98 3.75
N ILE A 501 -31.00 4.66 3.68
CA ILE A 501 -32.22 4.27 4.37
C ILE A 501 -32.80 2.98 3.76
N GLU A 502 -32.80 2.84 2.44
CA GLU A 502 -33.28 1.61 1.77
C GLU A 502 -32.46 0.38 2.22
N GLY A 503 -31.13 0.50 2.23
CA GLY A 503 -30.23 -0.53 2.75
C GLY A 503 -30.44 -0.83 4.24
N ALA A 504 -30.60 0.19 5.08
CA ALA A 504 -30.86 0.03 6.50
C ALA A 504 -32.21 -0.65 6.78
N VAL A 505 -33.27 -0.25 6.07
CA VAL A 505 -34.62 -0.83 6.20
C VAL A 505 -34.62 -2.28 5.73
N ASN A 506 -33.92 -2.63 4.63
CA ASN A 506 -33.75 -4.05 4.30
C ASN A 506 -33.08 -4.80 5.46
N ARG A 507 -31.96 -4.28 5.99
CA ARG A 507 -31.21 -4.98 7.05
C ARG A 507 -31.95 -5.10 8.37
N VAL A 508 -32.74 -4.12 8.79
CA VAL A 508 -33.47 -4.12 10.07
C VAL A 508 -34.91 -3.61 9.84
N PRO A 509 -35.85 -4.46 9.37
CA PRO A 509 -37.15 -4.03 8.82
C PRO A 509 -38.06 -3.17 9.71
N VAL A 510 -37.87 -3.16 11.04
CA VAL A 510 -38.60 -2.24 11.93
C VAL A 510 -38.28 -0.76 11.66
N LEU A 511 -37.14 -0.46 11.01
CA LEU A 511 -36.76 0.89 10.60
C LEU A 511 -37.73 1.53 9.60
N GLU A 512 -38.50 0.74 8.83
CA GLU A 512 -39.61 1.25 7.98
C GLU A 512 -40.61 2.10 8.78
N LYS A 513 -40.77 1.80 10.08
CA LYS A 513 -41.78 2.38 10.97
C LYS A 513 -41.18 3.14 12.15
N THR A 514 -39.86 3.29 12.21
CA THR A 514 -39.15 3.97 13.31
C THR A 514 -38.87 5.42 12.93
N GLY A 515 -39.23 6.39 13.77
CA GLY A 515 -38.95 7.80 13.50
C GLY A 515 -37.45 8.13 13.52
N VAL A 516 -37.09 9.27 12.91
CA VAL A 516 -35.75 9.87 13.03
C VAL A 516 -35.78 10.93 14.12
N LYS A 517 -34.96 10.72 15.15
CA LYS A 517 -34.86 11.58 16.34
C LYS A 517 -33.95 12.80 16.11
N SER A 518 -32.89 12.63 15.33
CA SER A 518 -31.95 13.71 14.97
C SER A 518 -31.09 13.33 13.77
N THR A 519 -30.74 14.32 12.95
CA THR A 519 -29.76 14.19 11.86
C THR A 519 -28.38 14.66 12.31
N VAL A 520 -27.33 14.04 11.80
CA VAL A 520 -25.93 14.48 11.97
C VAL A 520 -25.28 14.50 10.59
N CYS A 521 -24.89 15.68 10.12
CA CYS A 521 -24.17 15.89 8.87
C CYS A 521 -23.00 16.83 9.16
N GLY A 522 -21.76 16.44 8.88
CA GLY A 522 -20.59 17.18 9.32
C GLY A 522 -19.38 17.04 8.39
N PRO A 523 -18.35 17.91 8.54
CA PRO A 523 -17.22 17.95 7.64
C PRO A 523 -16.17 16.90 7.98
N GLU A 524 -15.91 15.99 7.05
CA GLU A 524 -14.85 14.98 7.11
C GLU A 524 -13.73 15.23 6.09
N SER A 525 -12.54 14.67 6.36
CA SER A 525 -11.32 14.87 5.58
C SER A 525 -10.93 13.62 4.78
N PHE A 526 -11.00 13.69 3.45
CA PHE A 526 -10.79 12.55 2.56
C PHE A 526 -9.55 12.68 1.66
N THR A 527 -8.81 11.57 1.52
CA THR A 527 -7.52 11.49 0.82
C THR A 527 -7.59 10.68 -0.47
N PRO A 528 -6.66 10.91 -1.44
CA PRO A 528 -6.64 10.26 -2.75
C PRO A 528 -6.57 8.72 -2.79
N ASP A 529 -6.26 8.06 -1.67
CA ASP A 529 -6.12 6.61 -1.58
C ASP A 529 -6.82 6.00 -0.35
N HIS A 530 -7.72 6.77 0.28
CA HIS A 530 -8.42 6.42 1.51
C HIS A 530 -7.50 6.06 2.71
N LYS A 531 -6.21 6.47 2.69
CA LYS A 531 -5.27 6.31 3.81
C LYS A 531 -4.85 7.67 4.39
N PRO A 532 -4.64 7.80 5.72
CA PRO A 532 -4.19 9.04 6.35
C PRO A 532 -2.90 9.64 5.79
N LEU A 533 -2.69 10.92 6.07
CA LEU A 533 -1.46 11.66 5.78
C LEU A 533 -0.64 11.80 7.06
N MET A 534 0.48 11.09 7.15
CA MET A 534 1.35 11.01 8.33
C MET A 534 2.84 11.19 7.98
N GLY A 535 3.66 11.50 8.98
CA GLY A 535 5.13 11.54 8.87
C GLY A 535 5.71 12.93 8.57
N GLU A 536 7.05 13.01 8.48
CA GLU A 536 7.78 14.27 8.23
C GLU A 536 7.60 14.73 6.78
N ALA A 537 7.16 15.97 6.59
CA ALA A 537 6.91 16.57 5.29
C ALA A 537 8.20 16.75 4.46
N PRO A 538 8.21 16.35 3.18
CA PRO A 538 9.41 16.42 2.35
C PRO A 538 9.87 17.87 2.06
N GLU A 539 9.05 18.90 2.25
CA GLU A 539 9.42 20.30 2.02
C GLU A 539 10.05 21.02 3.22
N LEU A 540 9.93 20.46 4.43
CA LEU A 540 10.25 21.17 5.69
C LEU A 540 10.60 20.21 6.84
N ARG A 541 11.87 20.19 7.28
CA ARG A 541 12.28 19.36 8.41
C ARG A 541 11.66 19.84 9.72
N GLY A 542 11.21 18.89 10.53
CA GLY A 542 10.49 19.14 11.79
C GLY A 542 8.99 19.39 11.64
N PHE A 543 8.43 19.42 10.42
CA PHE A 543 6.98 19.55 10.21
C PHE A 543 6.38 18.18 9.89
N TYR A 544 5.49 17.70 10.74
CA TYR A 544 4.85 16.39 10.65
C TYR A 544 3.36 16.53 10.30
N LEU A 545 2.82 15.59 9.53
CA LEU A 545 1.38 15.48 9.29
C LEU A 545 0.72 14.43 10.21
N GLY A 546 -0.56 14.64 10.48
CA GLY A 546 -1.46 13.71 11.17
C GLY A 546 -2.92 14.02 10.81
N CYS A 547 -3.29 13.89 9.53
CA CYS A 547 -4.57 14.38 9.02
C CYS A 547 -5.15 13.51 7.89
N GLY A 548 -6.36 13.84 7.39
CA GLY A 548 -7.01 13.11 6.29
C GLY A 548 -7.47 11.71 6.67
N PHE A 549 -8.21 11.56 7.76
CA PHE A 549 -8.48 10.25 8.37
C PHE A 549 -9.65 9.46 7.77
N ASN A 550 -10.33 9.96 6.73
CA ASN A 550 -11.39 9.24 6.00
C ASN A 550 -12.43 8.59 6.92
N SER A 551 -13.00 9.37 7.86
CA SER A 551 -13.95 8.91 8.90
C SER A 551 -13.43 7.84 9.89
N ALA A 552 -12.17 7.40 9.79
CA ALA A 552 -11.55 6.42 10.69
C ALA A 552 -10.76 7.06 11.86
N GLY A 553 -10.97 8.35 12.15
CA GLY A 553 -10.18 9.13 13.11
C GLY A 553 -10.11 8.56 14.53
N MET A 554 -11.25 8.14 15.10
CA MET A 554 -11.27 7.46 16.42
C MET A 554 -10.69 6.04 16.33
N MET A 555 -11.08 5.30 15.29
CA MET A 555 -10.78 3.89 15.05
C MET A 555 -9.26 3.62 14.96
N LEU A 556 -8.55 4.42 14.17
CA LEU A 556 -7.10 4.33 13.99
C LEU A 556 -6.32 5.23 14.95
N GLY A 557 -6.99 6.10 15.70
CA GLY A 557 -6.37 7.22 16.43
C GLY A 557 -5.29 6.83 17.43
N GLY A 558 -5.47 5.73 18.19
CA GLY A 558 -4.47 5.26 19.15
C GLY A 558 -3.24 4.67 18.46
N GLY A 559 -3.45 3.72 17.54
CA GLY A 559 -2.37 3.17 16.71
C GLY A 559 -1.58 4.26 15.98
N CYS A 560 -2.25 5.12 15.21
CA CYS A 560 -1.60 6.20 14.47
C CYS A 560 -0.96 7.25 15.39
N GLY A 561 -1.60 7.60 16.51
CA GLY A 561 -1.04 8.53 17.49
C GLY A 561 0.27 8.02 18.09
N ARG A 562 0.34 6.72 18.41
CA ARG A 562 1.57 6.04 18.84
C ARG A 562 2.65 6.10 17.76
N GLU A 563 2.35 5.63 16.56
CA GLU A 563 3.37 5.52 15.51
C GLU A 563 3.88 6.91 15.07
N LEU A 564 3.04 7.95 15.11
CA LEU A 564 3.45 9.34 14.88
C LEU A 564 4.35 9.88 16.00
N ALA A 565 4.06 9.57 17.26
CA ALA A 565 4.91 9.94 18.38
C ALA A 565 6.30 9.25 18.31
N HIS A 566 6.35 7.96 17.96
CA HIS A 566 7.62 7.29 17.65
C HIS A 566 8.33 7.93 16.44
N TRP A 567 7.58 8.36 15.41
CA TRP A 567 8.13 9.08 14.26
C TRP A 567 8.86 10.36 14.65
N ILE A 568 8.26 11.16 15.53
CA ILE A 568 8.83 12.41 16.02
C ILE A 568 10.06 12.16 16.90
N VAL A 569 10.02 11.16 17.79
CA VAL A 569 11.09 10.90 18.78
C VAL A 569 12.27 10.11 18.19
N HIS A 570 12.05 9.23 17.21
CA HIS A 570 13.08 8.35 16.64
C HIS A 570 13.37 8.60 15.15
N GLY A 571 12.69 9.56 14.51
CA GLY A 571 12.76 9.82 13.07
C GLY A 571 12.11 8.73 12.20
N ARG A 572 11.24 7.89 12.78
CA ARG A 572 10.47 6.82 12.09
C ARG A 572 9.41 6.17 13.00
N PRO A 573 8.34 5.60 12.43
CA PRO A 573 7.43 4.71 13.15
C PRO A 573 8.15 3.41 13.55
N GLU A 574 7.51 2.61 14.40
CA GLU A 574 7.95 1.24 14.63
C GLU A 574 7.48 0.29 13.53
N LYS A 575 6.23 0.44 13.07
CA LYS A 575 5.58 -0.35 12.00
C LYS A 575 5.96 0.12 10.59
N ASP A 576 5.61 -0.66 9.57
CA ASP A 576 5.60 -0.18 8.19
C ASP A 576 4.40 0.76 7.95
N MET A 577 4.64 2.06 8.08
CA MET A 577 3.63 3.09 7.78
C MET A 577 3.76 3.64 6.36
N TYR A 578 4.38 2.94 5.40
CA TYR A 578 4.59 3.46 4.04
C TYR A 578 3.27 3.89 3.36
N SER A 579 2.20 3.13 3.51
CA SER A 579 0.86 3.45 3.00
C SER A 579 0.17 4.63 3.72
N TYR A 580 0.73 5.11 4.83
CA TYR A 580 0.26 6.28 5.60
C TYR A 580 1.22 7.48 5.45
N ASP A 581 2.43 7.27 4.93
CA ASP A 581 3.47 8.27 4.77
C ASP A 581 3.09 9.33 3.72
N ILE A 582 3.27 10.61 4.01
CA ILE A 582 3.10 11.69 3.02
C ILE A 582 4.08 11.54 1.83
N ARG A 583 5.25 10.93 2.07
CA ARG A 583 6.28 10.66 1.05
C ARG A 583 5.88 9.53 0.08
N ARG A 584 4.71 8.91 0.26
CA ARG A 584 4.12 7.99 -0.73
C ARG A 584 3.54 8.68 -1.95
N PHE A 585 3.36 10.01 -1.94
CA PHE A 585 2.83 10.75 -3.10
C PHE A 585 3.89 11.61 -3.79
N HIS A 586 3.94 11.52 -5.13
CA HIS A 586 4.80 12.38 -5.93
C HIS A 586 4.44 13.89 -5.74
N PRO A 587 5.42 14.82 -5.60
CA PRO A 587 5.14 16.23 -5.26
C PRO A 587 4.35 17.02 -6.31
N GLN A 588 4.25 16.52 -7.54
CA GLN A 588 3.32 17.04 -8.56
C GLN A 588 1.87 16.68 -8.21
N LEU A 589 1.60 15.42 -7.85
CA LEU A 589 0.25 14.91 -7.53
C LEU A 589 -0.30 15.51 -6.25
N ALA A 590 0.56 15.66 -5.22
CA ALA A 590 0.21 16.27 -3.94
C ALA A 590 -0.22 17.76 -4.04
N ASP A 591 -0.13 18.36 -5.22
CA ASP A 591 -0.55 19.73 -5.56
C ASP A 591 -1.69 19.76 -6.62
N HIS A 592 -1.93 18.64 -7.31
CA HIS A 592 -2.73 18.61 -8.52
C HIS A 592 -4.23 18.51 -8.21
N ARG A 593 -4.88 19.65 -7.96
CA ARG A 593 -6.31 19.78 -7.59
C ARG A 593 -7.26 18.76 -8.24
N ARG A 594 -7.21 18.59 -9.57
CA ARG A 594 -8.01 17.57 -10.30
C ARG A 594 -7.79 16.15 -9.75
N TRP A 595 -6.54 15.67 -9.74
CA TRP A 595 -6.18 14.35 -9.24
C TRP A 595 -6.61 14.17 -7.78
N ILE A 596 -6.36 15.17 -6.92
CA ILE A 596 -6.76 15.11 -5.50
C ILE A 596 -8.30 14.96 -5.40
N ARG A 597 -9.07 15.77 -6.14
CA ARG A 597 -10.53 15.75 -6.10
C ARG A 597 -11.11 14.43 -6.64
N GLU A 598 -10.70 14.01 -7.83
CA GLU A 598 -11.19 12.79 -8.48
C GLU A 598 -10.83 11.55 -7.65
N ARG A 599 -9.59 11.44 -7.18
CA ARG A 599 -9.13 10.27 -6.42
C ARG A 599 -9.73 10.21 -5.02
N SER A 600 -9.96 11.35 -4.34
CA SER A 600 -10.73 11.36 -3.09
C SER A 600 -12.21 11.04 -3.31
N HIS A 601 -12.80 11.42 -4.45
CA HIS A 601 -14.18 11.04 -4.81
C HIS A 601 -14.32 9.53 -5.05
N GLU A 602 -13.46 8.94 -5.89
CA GLU A 602 -13.42 7.49 -6.07
C GLU A 602 -13.14 6.79 -4.73
N SER A 603 -12.22 7.29 -3.91
CA SER A 603 -11.92 6.72 -2.60
C SER A 603 -13.12 6.72 -1.65
N TYR A 604 -13.94 7.78 -1.63
CA TYR A 604 -15.18 7.83 -0.85
C TYR A 604 -16.20 6.82 -1.38
N ALA A 605 -16.49 6.85 -2.68
CA ALA A 605 -17.47 5.98 -3.32
C ALA A 605 -17.07 4.48 -3.28
N LYS A 606 -15.76 4.17 -3.33
CA LYS A 606 -15.22 2.80 -3.18
C LYS A 606 -14.99 2.38 -1.72
N ASN A 607 -15.22 3.21 -0.69
CA ASN A 607 -14.87 2.89 0.71
C ASN A 607 -15.40 1.52 1.18
N TYR A 608 -16.62 1.14 0.77
CA TYR A 608 -17.23 -0.17 1.07
C TYR A 608 -17.25 -1.15 -0.12
N SER A 609 -16.50 -0.91 -1.20
CA SER A 609 -16.34 -1.91 -2.28
C SER A 609 -15.62 -3.19 -1.80
N VAL A 610 -15.67 -4.26 -2.60
CA VAL A 610 -14.84 -5.47 -2.38
C VAL A 610 -13.41 -5.16 -2.83
N VAL A 611 -12.42 -5.50 -2.01
CA VAL A 611 -10.99 -5.25 -2.30
C VAL A 611 -10.41 -6.41 -3.12
N PHE A 612 -10.58 -6.34 -4.44
CA PHE A 612 -10.00 -7.32 -5.37
C PHE A 612 -8.48 -7.14 -5.51
N PRO A 613 -7.70 -8.21 -5.70
CA PRO A 613 -6.22 -8.16 -5.70
C PRO A 613 -5.61 -7.33 -6.83
N HIS A 614 -6.41 -7.01 -7.85
CA HIS A 614 -5.99 -6.39 -9.10
C HIS A 614 -6.92 -5.25 -9.55
N ASP A 615 -7.75 -4.72 -8.63
CA ASP A 615 -8.47 -3.47 -8.88
C ASP A 615 -7.48 -2.32 -9.13
N GLU A 616 -7.88 -1.38 -9.98
CA GLU A 616 -7.09 -0.23 -10.39
C GLU A 616 -7.96 1.04 -10.27
N PRO A 617 -7.36 2.20 -9.97
CA PRO A 617 -8.11 3.45 -9.89
C PRO A 617 -8.66 3.84 -11.27
N LEU A 618 -9.91 4.29 -11.30
CA LEU A 618 -10.56 4.84 -12.48
C LEU A 618 -10.48 6.38 -12.48
N ALA A 619 -10.35 7.00 -11.31
CA ALA A 619 -10.06 8.41 -11.15
C ALA A 619 -8.60 8.73 -11.44
N GLY A 620 -8.31 10.02 -11.70
CA GLY A 620 -6.95 10.56 -11.62
C GLY A 620 -5.93 9.92 -12.56
N ARG A 621 -6.37 9.35 -13.67
CA ARG A 621 -5.54 8.66 -14.68
C ARG A 621 -4.92 9.64 -15.68
N ASN A 622 -3.92 9.16 -16.43
CA ASN A 622 -3.17 9.92 -17.42
C ASN A 622 -2.49 11.20 -16.85
N MET A 623 -2.03 11.18 -15.59
CA MET A 623 -1.31 12.33 -15.00
C MET A 623 0.13 12.43 -15.50
N ARG A 624 0.78 11.28 -15.74
CA ARG A 624 2.14 11.15 -16.27
C ARG A 624 2.15 9.99 -17.27
N THR A 625 2.72 10.22 -18.45
CA THR A 625 2.87 9.19 -19.48
C THR A 625 4.30 9.17 -20.00
N ASP A 626 4.82 7.98 -20.25
CA ASP A 626 6.12 7.81 -20.90
C ASP A 626 5.98 7.80 -22.44
N PRO A 627 7.09 7.95 -23.20
CA PRO A 627 7.03 8.08 -24.66
C PRO A 627 6.42 6.89 -25.40
N LEU A 628 6.35 5.71 -24.79
CA LEU A 628 5.80 4.50 -25.40
C LEU A 628 4.28 4.34 -25.17
N HIS A 629 3.63 5.25 -24.42
CA HIS A 629 2.22 5.12 -24.04
C HIS A 629 1.29 4.87 -25.24
N GLU A 630 1.36 5.69 -26.30
CA GLU A 630 0.50 5.55 -27.48
C GLU A 630 0.83 4.30 -28.32
N GLU A 631 2.12 4.02 -28.50
CA GLU A 631 2.63 2.84 -29.22
C GLU A 631 2.23 1.52 -28.55
N LEU A 632 2.21 1.48 -27.21
CA LEU A 632 1.78 0.32 -26.44
C LEU A 632 0.25 0.23 -26.36
N LEU A 633 -0.47 1.36 -26.22
CA LEU A 633 -1.93 1.38 -26.30
C LEU A 633 -2.44 0.83 -27.63
N ALA A 634 -1.82 1.22 -28.75
CA ALA A 634 -2.12 0.71 -30.09
C ALA A 634 -1.86 -0.80 -30.25
N ARG A 635 -1.08 -1.40 -29.35
CA ARG A 635 -0.77 -2.84 -29.28
C ARG A 635 -1.59 -3.59 -28.22
N GLY A 636 -2.65 -2.96 -27.69
CA GLY A 636 -3.54 -3.56 -26.70
C GLY A 636 -3.03 -3.49 -25.25
N CYS A 637 -2.17 -2.54 -24.90
CA CYS A 637 -1.75 -2.38 -23.51
C CYS A 637 -2.92 -2.00 -22.59
N VAL A 638 -3.18 -2.82 -21.57
CA VAL A 638 -4.02 -2.48 -20.41
C VAL A 638 -3.11 -1.85 -19.34
N PHE A 639 -3.26 -0.56 -19.09
CA PHE A 639 -2.39 0.17 -18.16
C PHE A 639 -2.85 0.08 -16.69
N GLN A 640 -1.88 0.13 -15.78
CA GLN A 640 -2.07 0.29 -14.33
C GLN A 640 -1.50 1.65 -13.88
N GLU A 641 -2.04 2.26 -12.82
CA GLU A 641 -1.56 3.56 -12.33
C GLU A 641 -0.62 3.41 -11.13
N ARG A 642 0.63 3.87 -11.21
CA ARG A 642 1.51 3.99 -10.03
C ARG A 642 2.27 5.31 -10.05
N GLN A 643 2.14 6.12 -8.99
CA GLN A 643 2.75 7.47 -8.88
C GLN A 643 2.33 8.43 -10.01
N GLY A 644 1.08 8.29 -10.48
CA GLY A 644 0.49 9.04 -11.58
C GLY A 644 0.90 8.54 -12.97
N TRP A 645 1.80 7.55 -13.04
CA TRP A 645 2.23 6.95 -14.29
C TRP A 645 1.30 5.83 -14.74
N GLU A 646 0.92 5.88 -16.01
CA GLU A 646 0.39 4.73 -16.74
C GLU A 646 1.54 3.74 -17.05
N ARG A 647 1.61 2.61 -16.34
CA ARG A 647 2.55 1.50 -16.61
C ARG A 647 1.83 0.31 -17.26
N PRO A 648 2.44 -0.47 -18.18
CA PRO A 648 1.79 -1.66 -18.74
C PRO A 648 1.47 -2.72 -17.69
N GLY A 649 0.20 -3.13 -17.59
CA GLY A 649 -0.25 -4.23 -16.72
C GLY A 649 -0.15 -5.58 -17.43
N TRP A 650 -0.79 -5.69 -18.60
CA TRP A 650 -0.81 -6.85 -19.51
C TRP A 650 -1.32 -6.41 -20.91
N PHE A 651 -1.27 -7.28 -21.92
CA PHE A 651 -1.62 -6.94 -23.31
C PHE A 651 -2.88 -7.68 -23.82
N THR A 652 -3.99 -6.97 -23.96
CA THR A 652 -5.28 -7.52 -24.43
C THR A 652 -5.26 -7.85 -25.95
N PRO A 653 -5.71 -9.06 -26.35
CA PRO A 653 -5.98 -9.38 -27.75
C PRO A 653 -7.33 -8.84 -28.27
N GLN A 654 -8.16 -8.21 -27.42
CA GLN A 654 -9.49 -7.71 -27.79
C GLN A 654 -9.50 -6.32 -28.45
N GLY A 655 -8.34 -5.64 -28.55
CA GLY A 655 -8.21 -4.32 -29.17
C GLY A 655 -7.53 -3.31 -28.26
N THR A 656 -7.78 -2.01 -28.47
CA THR A 656 -7.24 -0.96 -27.60
C THR A 656 -8.17 -0.72 -26.40
N ALA A 657 -7.60 -0.48 -25.22
CA ALA A 657 -8.33 -0.22 -23.98
C ALA A 657 -7.97 1.17 -23.42
N PRO A 658 -8.36 2.26 -24.11
CA PRO A 658 -7.98 3.61 -23.72
C PRO A 658 -8.56 3.98 -22.34
N VAL A 659 -7.73 4.56 -21.49
CA VAL A 659 -8.15 5.10 -20.19
C VAL A 659 -8.77 6.47 -20.42
N LEU A 660 -10.09 6.57 -20.22
CA LEU A 660 -10.88 7.76 -20.52
C LEU A 660 -10.80 8.82 -19.40
N GLN A 661 -11.56 9.91 -19.53
CA GLN A 661 -11.72 10.90 -18.45
C GLN A 661 -12.64 10.36 -17.36
N TYR A 662 -12.54 10.91 -16.15
CA TYR A 662 -13.26 10.39 -14.99
C TYR A 662 -14.73 10.82 -14.97
N ASP A 663 -15.63 9.89 -15.20
CA ASP A 663 -17.09 10.05 -15.23
C ASP A 663 -17.83 9.04 -14.33
N TYR A 664 -17.08 8.19 -13.64
CA TYR A 664 -17.57 7.09 -12.80
C TYR A 664 -18.27 7.59 -11.52
N TYR A 665 -19.00 6.69 -10.87
CA TYR A 665 -19.67 6.92 -9.58
C TYR A 665 -20.62 8.14 -9.56
N GLY A 666 -21.11 8.57 -10.74
CA GLY A 666 -22.02 9.71 -10.87
C GLY A 666 -21.34 11.08 -10.91
N ALA A 667 -20.03 11.14 -11.17
CA ALA A 667 -19.19 12.35 -11.12
C ALA A 667 -19.86 13.62 -11.66
N TYR A 668 -19.97 14.63 -10.78
CA TYR A 668 -20.72 15.88 -10.95
C TYR A 668 -20.62 16.53 -12.33
N GLY A 669 -21.70 16.41 -13.11
CA GLY A 669 -21.86 17.08 -14.41
C GLY A 669 -21.06 16.46 -15.57
N ASN A 670 -20.28 15.41 -15.32
CA ASN A 670 -19.57 14.70 -16.38
C ASN A 670 -20.54 13.82 -17.17
N ARG A 671 -20.44 13.88 -18.49
CA ARG A 671 -21.29 13.07 -19.38
C ARG A 671 -20.71 11.68 -19.50
N ALA A 672 -21.38 10.70 -18.90
CA ALA A 672 -21.04 9.28 -18.99
C ALA A 672 -20.68 8.86 -20.42
N HIS A 673 -19.50 8.26 -20.55
CA HIS A 673 -19.02 7.64 -21.77
C HIS A 673 -19.90 6.43 -22.14
N ARG A 674 -19.92 6.08 -23.44
CA ARG A 674 -20.75 4.97 -23.95
C ARG A 674 -19.99 3.66 -24.08
N ASP A 675 -18.67 3.69 -23.98
CA ASP A 675 -17.82 2.53 -24.17
C ASP A 675 -16.62 2.59 -23.22
N HIS A 676 -16.69 1.82 -22.13
CA HIS A 676 -15.61 1.67 -21.16
C HIS A 676 -14.87 0.36 -21.43
N ALA A 677 -14.13 0.29 -22.54
CA ALA A 677 -13.33 -0.90 -22.88
C ALA A 677 -12.39 -1.31 -21.73
N TYR A 678 -11.69 -0.34 -21.15
CA TYR A 678 -10.86 -0.53 -19.95
C TYR A 678 -11.68 -1.02 -18.74
N GLY A 679 -12.80 -0.36 -18.44
CA GLY A 679 -13.64 -0.71 -17.29
C GLY A 679 -14.28 -2.10 -17.37
N ARG A 680 -14.57 -2.61 -18.57
CA ARG A 680 -15.01 -4.00 -18.77
C ARG A 680 -13.90 -5.00 -18.49
N LEU A 681 -12.71 -4.79 -19.07
CA LEU A 681 -11.55 -5.67 -18.85
C LEU A 681 -11.09 -5.68 -17.38
N LEU A 682 -11.26 -4.56 -16.65
CA LEU A 682 -11.03 -4.51 -15.21
C LEU A 682 -12.14 -5.22 -14.43
N GLY A 683 -13.41 -5.13 -14.86
CA GLY A 683 -14.52 -5.91 -14.31
C GLY A 683 -14.32 -7.42 -14.42
N ASP A 684 -13.71 -7.89 -15.50
CA ASP A 684 -13.31 -9.29 -15.68
C ASP A 684 -12.18 -9.74 -14.71
N GLU A 685 -11.46 -8.81 -14.06
CA GLU A 685 -10.48 -9.08 -13.01
C GLU A 685 -11.10 -9.24 -11.61
N TYR A 686 -12.37 -8.85 -11.41
CA TYR A 686 -13.02 -8.80 -10.09
C TYR A 686 -13.44 -10.18 -9.57
N THR A 687 -12.46 -10.96 -9.11
CA THR A 687 -12.64 -12.30 -8.56
C THR A 687 -11.55 -12.66 -7.54
N PHE A 688 -11.81 -13.70 -6.74
CA PHE A 688 -10.81 -14.39 -5.89
C PHE A 688 -10.45 -15.79 -6.43
N ASP A 689 -10.84 -16.06 -7.67
CA ASP A 689 -10.39 -17.20 -8.47
C ASP A 689 -9.46 -16.73 -9.61
N PHE A 690 -9.02 -17.61 -10.51
CA PHE A 690 -8.21 -17.18 -11.67
C PHE A 690 -9.08 -16.42 -12.71
N PRO A 691 -8.75 -15.16 -13.04
CA PRO A 691 -9.51 -14.36 -14.00
C PRO A 691 -9.17 -14.69 -15.47
N PRO A 692 -10.00 -14.31 -16.46
CA PRO A 692 -9.87 -14.78 -17.85
C PRO A 692 -8.55 -14.44 -18.56
N HIS A 693 -7.92 -13.31 -18.23
CA HIS A 693 -6.63 -12.87 -18.78
C HIS A 693 -5.43 -13.53 -18.08
N HIS A 694 -5.63 -14.40 -17.08
CA HIS A 694 -4.56 -15.25 -16.52
C HIS A 694 -3.86 -16.06 -17.63
N ASP A 695 -4.61 -16.53 -18.63
CA ASP A 695 -4.07 -17.19 -19.83
C ASP A 695 -3.40 -16.24 -20.83
N VAL A 696 -3.50 -14.92 -20.65
CA VAL A 696 -2.71 -13.92 -21.40
C VAL A 696 -1.38 -13.71 -20.70
N ILE A 697 -1.40 -13.46 -19.38
CA ILE A 697 -0.19 -13.34 -18.54
C ILE A 697 0.68 -14.60 -18.69
N LYS A 698 0.07 -15.79 -18.69
CA LYS A 698 0.73 -17.07 -18.97
C LYS A 698 1.52 -17.09 -20.28
N LYS A 699 0.98 -16.50 -21.35
CA LYS A 699 1.64 -16.42 -22.67
C LYS A 699 2.80 -15.43 -22.62
N GLU A 700 2.63 -14.28 -21.98
CA GLU A 700 3.71 -13.30 -21.75
C GLU A 700 4.87 -13.94 -20.95
N CYS A 701 4.57 -14.65 -19.85
CA CYS A 701 5.56 -15.35 -19.03
C CYS A 701 6.30 -16.45 -19.79
N LEU A 702 5.56 -17.34 -20.48
CA LEU A 702 6.17 -18.45 -21.22
C LEU A 702 6.97 -17.98 -22.44
N ALA A 703 6.56 -16.90 -23.09
CA ALA A 703 7.34 -16.26 -24.15
C ALA A 703 8.65 -15.67 -23.59
N CYS A 704 8.65 -15.02 -22.43
CA CYS A 704 9.88 -14.59 -21.76
C CYS A 704 10.80 -15.78 -21.39
N ARG A 705 10.22 -16.89 -20.93
CA ARG A 705 10.94 -18.11 -20.47
C ARG A 705 11.53 -18.95 -21.60
N GLY A 706 10.95 -18.91 -22.81
CA GLY A 706 11.30 -19.75 -23.96
C GLY A 706 11.84 -19.01 -25.19
N ALA A 707 11.56 -17.71 -25.34
CA ALA A 707 11.95 -16.88 -26.47
C ALA A 707 12.49 -15.52 -25.99
N ALA A 708 11.68 -14.46 -26.03
CA ALA A 708 11.95 -13.19 -25.36
C ALA A 708 10.67 -12.37 -25.15
N ALA A 709 10.73 -11.43 -24.21
CA ALA A 709 9.72 -10.40 -23.98
C ALA A 709 10.36 -9.00 -23.82
N VAL A 710 9.63 -7.96 -24.22
CA VAL A 710 9.92 -6.55 -23.94
C VAL A 710 9.00 -6.04 -22.83
N PHE A 711 9.60 -5.44 -21.82
CA PHE A 711 8.91 -4.75 -20.74
C PHE A 711 9.26 -3.26 -20.79
N ASN A 712 8.23 -2.39 -20.78
CA ASN A 712 8.42 -0.97 -20.55
C ASN A 712 8.36 -0.68 -19.04
N MET A 713 9.49 -0.25 -18.48
CA MET A 713 9.68 0.05 -17.06
C MET A 713 9.95 1.56 -16.85
N SER A 714 9.58 2.40 -17.83
CA SER A 714 9.95 3.82 -17.88
C SER A 714 9.48 4.67 -16.70
N TYR A 715 8.50 4.21 -15.91
CA TYR A 715 8.11 4.87 -14.66
C TYR A 715 9.12 4.73 -13.49
N PHE A 716 10.21 3.96 -13.65
CA PHE A 716 11.24 3.78 -12.63
C PHE A 716 11.92 5.12 -12.24
N GLY A 717 12.33 5.20 -10.97
CA GLY A 717 13.15 6.30 -10.45
C GLY A 717 14.58 6.19 -11.00
N LYS A 718 15.13 7.28 -11.52
CA LYS A 718 16.42 7.33 -12.22
C LYS A 718 17.24 8.50 -11.71
N PHE A 719 18.04 8.27 -10.68
CA PHE A 719 18.70 9.35 -9.93
C PHE A 719 20.21 9.35 -10.17
N TYR A 720 20.84 10.52 -10.13
CA TYR A 720 22.29 10.68 -10.12
C TYR A 720 22.75 11.20 -8.76
N LEU A 721 23.74 10.53 -8.17
CA LEU A 721 24.45 10.98 -6.96
C LEU A 721 25.88 11.38 -7.35
N VAL A 722 26.18 12.67 -7.25
CA VAL A 722 27.46 13.28 -7.68
C VAL A 722 27.95 14.33 -6.68
N GLY A 723 29.21 14.75 -6.78
CA GLY A 723 29.82 15.77 -5.92
C GLY A 723 30.94 15.25 -5.02
N LEU A 724 31.60 16.14 -4.29
CA LEU A 724 32.88 15.85 -3.62
C LEU A 724 32.80 14.76 -2.54
N ASP A 725 31.63 14.56 -1.93
CA ASP A 725 31.40 13.50 -0.94
C ASP A 725 30.64 12.29 -1.51
N ALA A 726 30.39 12.22 -2.83
CA ALA A 726 29.49 11.22 -3.44
C ALA A 726 29.88 9.78 -3.10
N ARG A 727 31.19 9.48 -3.00
CA ARG A 727 31.68 8.18 -2.54
C ARG A 727 31.40 7.90 -1.07
N LYS A 728 31.59 8.88 -0.18
CA LYS A 728 31.27 8.74 1.26
C LYS A 728 29.76 8.54 1.46
N ALA A 729 28.95 9.28 0.69
CA ALA A 729 27.51 9.13 0.66
C ALA A 729 27.10 7.74 0.15
N ALA A 730 27.67 7.27 -0.97
CA ALA A 730 27.41 5.94 -1.49
C ALA A 730 27.85 4.83 -0.52
N ASP A 731 29.01 4.98 0.14
CA ASP A 731 29.45 4.04 1.16
C ASP A 731 28.50 3.97 2.36
N TRP A 732 27.97 5.12 2.80
CA TRP A 732 27.05 5.19 3.93
C TRP A 732 25.61 4.73 3.59
N LEU A 733 25.09 5.12 2.41
CA LEU A 733 23.73 4.81 1.95
C LEU A 733 23.54 3.32 1.64
N PHE A 734 24.52 2.72 0.95
CA PHE A 734 24.35 1.40 0.35
C PHE A 734 24.96 0.30 1.21
N SER A 735 24.16 -0.73 1.48
CA SER A 735 24.62 -1.92 2.20
C SER A 735 25.77 -2.63 1.48
N ALA A 736 25.81 -2.59 0.15
CA ALA A 736 26.82 -3.24 -0.68
C ALA A 736 28.06 -2.35 -0.89
N ASP A 737 29.16 -2.96 -1.36
CA ASP A 737 30.29 -2.21 -1.90
C ASP A 737 30.05 -1.90 -3.38
N VAL A 738 29.65 -0.63 -3.62
CA VAL A 738 29.38 -0.07 -4.94
C VAL A 738 30.60 0.62 -5.56
N ASN A 739 31.77 0.62 -4.91
CA ASN A 739 33.01 1.24 -5.39
C ASN A 739 33.74 0.37 -6.43
N ARG A 740 32.98 -0.27 -7.30
CA ARG A 740 33.48 -1.08 -8.41
C ARG A 740 33.97 -0.18 -9.55
N PRO A 741 34.79 -0.68 -10.50
CA PRO A 741 35.24 0.13 -11.63
C PRO A 741 34.07 0.74 -12.43
N PRO A 742 34.22 1.94 -13.03
CA PRO A 742 33.23 2.51 -13.93
C PRO A 742 32.76 1.51 -14.99
N GLY A 743 31.44 1.50 -15.25
CA GLY A 743 30.80 0.44 -16.05
C GLY A 743 30.31 -0.76 -15.23
N SER A 744 30.57 -0.83 -13.92
CA SER A 744 29.96 -1.84 -13.05
C SER A 744 28.57 -1.42 -12.56
N THR A 745 27.69 -2.40 -12.35
CA THR A 745 26.37 -2.24 -11.72
C THR A 745 26.25 -3.19 -10.53
N VAL A 746 25.70 -2.72 -9.41
CA VAL A 746 25.59 -3.49 -8.16
C VAL A 746 24.17 -3.41 -7.62
N TYR A 747 23.53 -4.57 -7.39
CA TYR A 747 22.30 -4.66 -6.62
C TYR A 747 22.61 -4.51 -5.12
N THR A 748 21.88 -3.63 -4.44
CA THR A 748 22.11 -3.27 -3.03
C THR A 748 20.80 -2.93 -2.34
N CYS A 749 20.81 -2.91 -1.01
CA CYS A 749 19.77 -2.25 -0.23
C CYS A 749 20.23 -0.83 0.18
N MET A 750 19.27 0.05 0.44
CA MET A 750 19.44 1.16 1.40
C MET A 750 18.72 0.79 2.69
N LEU A 751 19.32 1.10 3.84
CA LEU A 751 18.82 0.66 5.15
C LEU A 751 18.62 1.84 6.09
N ASN A 752 17.76 1.66 7.09
CA ASN A 752 17.62 2.59 8.20
C ASN A 752 18.46 2.18 9.41
N HIS A 753 18.64 3.07 10.41
CA HIS A 753 19.42 2.78 11.63
C HIS A 753 19.02 1.49 12.40
N ARG A 754 17.80 0.94 12.19
CA ARG A 754 17.34 -0.31 12.83
C ARG A 754 17.73 -1.57 12.02
N GLY A 755 18.38 -1.39 10.86
CA GLY A 755 18.69 -2.47 9.91
C GLY A 755 17.54 -2.84 8.98
N GLY A 756 16.38 -2.18 9.10
CA GLY A 756 15.23 -2.38 8.21
C GLY A 756 15.46 -1.77 6.82
N THR A 757 14.79 -2.31 5.81
CA THR A 757 15.09 -2.06 4.40
C THR A 757 14.27 -0.90 3.85
N GLU A 758 14.93 0.19 3.46
CA GLU A 758 14.32 1.42 2.96
C GLU A 758 14.26 1.50 1.42
N SER A 759 15.06 0.67 0.75
CA SER A 759 15.02 0.43 -0.69
C SER A 759 15.79 -0.85 -1.01
N ASP A 760 15.41 -1.56 -2.06
CA ASP A 760 16.34 -2.34 -2.85
C ASP A 760 16.39 -1.81 -4.29
N LEU A 761 17.61 -1.67 -4.82
CA LEU A 761 17.88 -0.91 -6.04
C LEU A 761 19.18 -1.36 -6.72
N THR A 762 19.40 -0.91 -7.96
CA THR A 762 20.69 -1.04 -8.63
C THR A 762 21.46 0.28 -8.63
N VAL A 763 22.77 0.19 -8.36
CA VAL A 763 23.70 1.32 -8.35
C VAL A 763 24.79 1.06 -9.38
N SER A 764 24.81 1.90 -10.42
CA SER A 764 25.75 1.84 -11.54
C SER A 764 26.84 2.89 -11.38
N ARG A 765 28.10 2.45 -11.30
CA ARG A 765 29.25 3.35 -11.19
C ARG A 765 29.51 4.06 -12.52
N LEU A 766 29.55 5.38 -12.50
CA LEU A 766 29.84 6.20 -13.67
C LEU A 766 31.34 6.52 -13.80
N ALA A 767 31.75 6.83 -15.03
CA ALA A 767 33.00 7.53 -15.32
C ALA A 767 32.73 9.05 -15.29
N PRO A 768 33.66 9.87 -14.77
CA PRO A 768 33.50 11.33 -14.73
C PRO A 768 33.52 11.94 -16.13
N SER A 769 32.86 13.09 -16.28
CA SER A 769 32.78 13.84 -17.54
C SER A 769 32.62 15.33 -17.25
N SER A 770 33.44 16.16 -17.90
CA SER A 770 33.29 17.62 -17.88
C SER A 770 32.14 18.12 -18.77
N GLN A 771 31.60 17.27 -19.65
CA GLN A 771 30.44 17.57 -20.49
C GLN A 771 29.21 16.80 -20.00
N ALA A 772 28.10 17.52 -19.86
CA ALA A 772 26.80 16.92 -19.59
C ALA A 772 26.23 16.27 -20.85
N SER A 773 25.41 15.23 -20.67
CA SER A 773 24.74 14.50 -21.74
C SER A 773 23.34 14.09 -21.30
N ALA A 774 22.50 13.65 -22.23
CA ALA A 774 21.18 13.09 -21.91
C ALA A 774 21.22 11.81 -21.04
N LEU A 775 22.40 11.23 -20.78
CA LEU A 775 22.59 9.99 -20.01
C LEU A 775 23.44 10.15 -18.75
N ALA A 776 23.98 11.34 -18.49
CA ALA A 776 24.72 11.70 -17.27
C ALA A 776 24.94 13.23 -17.20
N PRO A 777 24.82 13.84 -16.00
CA PRO A 777 25.24 15.21 -15.76
C PRO A 777 26.77 15.35 -15.92
N ALA A 778 27.26 16.58 -16.03
CA ALA A 778 28.69 16.85 -15.86
C ALA A 778 29.07 16.69 -14.38
N PHE A 779 30.16 15.98 -14.08
CA PHE A 779 30.73 15.86 -12.73
C PHE A 779 32.20 15.42 -12.77
N GLU A 780 32.93 15.82 -11.74
CA GLU A 780 34.30 15.38 -11.48
C GLU A 780 34.36 14.33 -10.36
N GLY A 781 35.35 13.45 -10.41
CA GLY A 781 35.60 12.46 -9.36
C GLY A 781 34.58 11.31 -9.30
N ASP A 782 33.85 11.23 -8.19
CA ASP A 782 32.94 10.12 -7.88
C ASP A 782 31.50 10.43 -8.30
N GLY A 783 30.86 9.48 -9.00
CA GLY A 783 29.48 9.63 -9.46
C GLY A 783 28.80 8.29 -9.72
N TYR A 784 27.50 8.25 -9.41
CA TYR A 784 26.67 7.04 -9.44
C TYR A 784 25.33 7.33 -10.10
N TYR A 785 24.80 6.33 -10.82
CA TYR A 785 23.43 6.32 -11.33
C TYR A 785 22.64 5.23 -10.62
N LEU A 786 21.46 5.57 -10.13
CA LEU A 786 20.56 4.73 -9.34
C LEU A 786 19.33 4.42 -10.19
N ALA A 787 18.98 3.13 -10.36
CA ALA A 787 17.68 2.73 -10.90
C ALA A 787 16.84 2.10 -9.78
N VAL A 788 15.65 2.67 -9.56
CA VAL A 788 14.81 2.50 -8.36
C VAL A 788 13.39 2.14 -8.76
N GLY A 789 12.74 1.22 -8.02
CA GLY A 789 11.35 0.81 -8.29
C GLY A 789 10.38 2.00 -8.35
N GLY A 790 9.75 2.20 -9.51
CA GLY A 790 9.00 3.44 -9.81
C GLY A 790 7.87 3.78 -8.85
N ALA A 791 7.21 2.77 -8.28
CA ALA A 791 6.14 2.95 -7.30
C ALA A 791 6.60 3.63 -6.01
N VAL A 792 7.88 3.53 -5.66
CA VAL A 792 8.44 3.97 -4.36
C VAL A 792 9.61 4.96 -4.52
N ALA A 793 9.86 5.40 -5.76
CA ALA A 793 10.93 6.33 -6.12
C ALA A 793 10.93 7.61 -5.27
N GLN A 794 9.76 8.18 -4.96
CA GLN A 794 9.63 9.38 -4.13
C GLN A 794 10.02 9.16 -2.65
N HIS A 795 9.65 8.01 -2.06
CA HIS A 795 10.10 7.65 -0.71
C HIS A 795 11.63 7.48 -0.68
N ASN A 796 12.19 6.82 -1.68
CA ASN A 796 13.62 6.60 -1.80
C ASN A 796 14.40 7.90 -2.06
N TRP A 797 13.89 8.81 -2.89
CA TRP A 797 14.40 10.16 -3.07
C TRP A 797 14.43 10.94 -1.75
N ALA A 798 13.32 10.91 -1.00
CA ALA A 798 13.22 11.56 0.30
C ALA A 798 14.18 10.94 1.33
N HIS A 799 14.31 9.61 1.38
CA HIS A 799 15.25 8.89 2.23
C HIS A 799 16.71 9.31 1.94
N ILE A 800 17.15 9.21 0.69
CA ILE A 800 18.52 9.59 0.29
C ILE A 800 18.82 11.02 0.71
N ARG A 801 17.93 11.95 0.34
CA ARG A 801 18.08 13.37 0.64
C ARG A 801 18.12 13.66 2.15
N THR A 802 17.30 13.01 2.97
CA THR A 802 17.37 13.12 4.44
C THR A 802 18.72 12.61 4.97
N VAL A 803 19.22 11.48 4.48
CA VAL A 803 20.54 10.96 4.86
C VAL A 803 21.68 11.90 4.44
N LEU A 804 21.63 12.48 3.23
CA LEU A 804 22.61 13.49 2.78
C LEU A 804 22.60 14.73 3.69
N GLN A 805 21.43 15.22 4.10
CA GLN A 805 21.28 16.34 5.03
C GLN A 805 21.82 16.02 6.43
N ASP A 806 21.44 14.88 6.98
CA ASP A 806 21.76 14.50 8.36
C ASP A 806 23.25 14.16 8.52
N GLN A 807 23.90 13.65 7.47
CA GLN A 807 25.36 13.47 7.41
C GLN A 807 26.13 14.69 6.87
N LYS A 808 25.43 15.74 6.42
CA LYS A 808 26.00 16.97 5.84
C LYS A 808 26.96 16.73 4.66
N PHE A 809 26.71 15.69 3.86
CA PHE A 809 27.55 15.34 2.71
C PHE A 809 27.41 16.37 1.58
N ARG A 810 28.53 16.82 1.01
CA ARG A 810 28.59 17.73 -0.15
C ARG A 810 28.32 16.97 -1.44
N CYS A 811 27.07 16.55 -1.61
CA CYS A 811 26.55 15.84 -2.77
C CYS A 811 25.38 16.59 -3.40
N GLN A 812 25.21 16.41 -4.71
CA GLN A 812 23.98 16.73 -5.41
C GLN A 812 23.26 15.41 -5.74
N LEU A 813 21.94 15.39 -5.48
CA LEU A 813 21.03 14.36 -5.98
C LEU A 813 20.22 15.00 -7.12
N ILE A 814 20.23 14.37 -8.29
CA ILE A 814 19.55 14.86 -9.50
C ILE A 814 18.55 13.80 -9.96
N ASP A 815 17.32 14.20 -10.26
CA ASP A 815 16.32 13.32 -10.85
C ASP A 815 16.37 13.43 -12.38
N GLY A 816 16.41 12.29 -13.07
CA GLY A 816 16.28 12.15 -14.52
C GLY A 816 15.18 11.15 -14.91
N SER A 817 14.21 10.92 -14.02
CA SER A 817 13.16 9.90 -14.21
C SER A 817 12.23 10.19 -15.39
N GLU A 818 11.95 11.47 -15.69
CA GLU A 818 11.08 11.87 -16.81
C GLU A 818 11.85 12.08 -18.13
N ASP A 819 13.17 12.32 -18.05
CA ASP A 819 14.09 12.51 -19.19
C ASP A 819 14.51 11.20 -19.86
N LEU A 820 14.34 10.07 -19.17
CA LEU A 820 14.80 8.75 -19.60
C LEU A 820 13.66 7.72 -19.55
N GLY A 821 13.45 7.02 -20.66
CA GLY A 821 12.72 5.75 -20.68
C GLY A 821 13.59 4.58 -20.18
N LEU A 822 12.96 3.45 -19.88
CA LEU A 822 13.61 2.19 -19.53
C LEU A 822 12.89 1.05 -20.25
N ILE A 823 13.58 0.40 -21.20
CA ILE A 823 13.07 -0.73 -21.97
C ILE A 823 13.90 -1.96 -21.59
N SER A 824 13.28 -2.99 -21.03
CA SER A 824 13.95 -4.23 -20.62
C SER A 824 13.63 -5.35 -21.61
N ILE A 825 14.65 -5.96 -22.21
CA ILE A 825 14.52 -7.05 -23.19
C ILE A 825 15.12 -8.30 -22.57
N GLN A 826 14.29 -9.31 -22.32
CA GLN A 826 14.60 -10.45 -21.45
C GLN A 826 14.14 -11.77 -22.08
N GLY A 827 14.90 -12.84 -21.87
CA GLY A 827 14.67 -14.18 -22.43
C GLY A 827 15.88 -14.72 -23.21
N PRO A 828 15.94 -16.04 -23.50
CA PRO A 828 17.07 -16.66 -24.22
C PRO A 828 17.42 -15.99 -25.55
N ALA A 829 16.44 -15.48 -26.31
CA ALA A 829 16.67 -14.83 -27.60
C ALA A 829 17.15 -13.36 -27.49
N SER A 830 17.10 -12.74 -26.30
CA SER A 830 17.38 -11.31 -26.09
C SER A 830 18.72 -10.83 -26.69
N ARG A 831 19.78 -11.64 -26.56
CA ARG A 831 21.10 -11.32 -27.14
C ARG A 831 21.05 -11.24 -28.66
N ALA A 832 20.42 -12.20 -29.33
CA ALA A 832 20.35 -12.24 -30.80
C ALA A 832 19.59 -11.03 -31.34
N ILE A 833 18.44 -10.72 -30.71
CA ILE A 833 17.59 -9.57 -31.03
C ILE A 833 18.37 -8.26 -30.87
N LEU A 834 19.02 -8.06 -29.71
CA LEU A 834 19.75 -6.83 -29.43
C LEU A 834 21.04 -6.69 -30.25
N GLN A 835 21.65 -7.78 -30.70
CA GLN A 835 22.87 -7.71 -31.52
C GLN A 835 22.62 -7.09 -32.90
N GLU A 836 21.38 -7.07 -33.37
CA GLU A 836 20.95 -6.38 -34.60
C GLU A 836 20.56 -4.90 -34.38
N VAL A 837 20.41 -4.48 -33.11
CA VAL A 837 19.96 -3.14 -32.72
C VAL A 837 21.08 -2.30 -32.10
N LEU A 838 22.06 -2.95 -31.46
CA LEU A 838 23.15 -2.33 -30.70
C LEU A 838 24.49 -2.38 -31.44
N ASP A 839 25.24 -1.27 -31.42
CA ASP A 839 26.58 -1.15 -32.04
C ASP A 839 27.74 -1.77 -31.22
N ALA A 840 27.44 -2.76 -30.37
CA ALA A 840 28.38 -3.34 -29.41
C ALA A 840 28.29 -4.87 -29.34
N ASP A 841 29.42 -5.53 -29.06
CA ASP A 841 29.45 -6.97 -28.78
C ASP A 841 28.73 -7.28 -27.45
N LEU A 842 27.77 -8.21 -27.53
CA LEU A 842 26.93 -8.71 -26.43
C LEU A 842 27.34 -10.11 -25.94
N SER A 843 28.53 -10.59 -26.31
CA SER A 843 29.18 -11.78 -25.76
C SER A 843 29.29 -11.74 -24.23
N ASN A 844 29.52 -12.90 -23.60
CA ASN A 844 29.70 -12.96 -22.15
C ASN A 844 30.99 -12.28 -21.68
N GLU A 845 31.97 -12.28 -22.58
CA GLU A 845 33.34 -11.83 -22.40
C GLU A 845 33.41 -10.31 -22.56
N ALA A 846 32.80 -9.75 -23.62
CA ALA A 846 32.75 -8.31 -23.84
C ALA A 846 31.70 -7.61 -22.97
N PHE A 847 30.55 -8.24 -22.70
CA PHE A 847 29.48 -7.65 -21.89
C PHE A 847 29.08 -8.58 -20.72
N PRO A 848 29.88 -8.64 -19.63
CA PRO A 848 29.58 -9.46 -18.46
C PRO A 848 28.27 -9.05 -17.76
N PHE A 849 27.65 -10.02 -17.07
CA PHE A 849 26.49 -9.74 -16.21
C PHE A 849 26.85 -8.76 -15.08
N SER A 850 25.90 -7.91 -14.66
CA SER A 850 26.08 -6.86 -13.65
C SER A 850 27.03 -5.73 -14.10
N THR A 851 27.02 -5.40 -15.40
CA THR A 851 27.75 -4.25 -15.98
C THR A 851 26.81 -3.37 -16.82
N HIS A 852 27.25 -2.14 -17.11
CA HIS A 852 26.60 -1.21 -18.03
C HIS A 852 27.60 -0.56 -18.99
N LYS A 853 27.12 -0.18 -20.17
CA LYS A 853 27.89 0.52 -21.21
C LYS A 853 27.05 1.64 -21.82
N LEU A 854 27.73 2.66 -22.34
CA LEU A 854 27.14 3.58 -23.32
C LEU A 854 27.36 2.97 -24.71
N VAL A 855 26.26 2.79 -25.46
CA VAL A 855 26.21 2.15 -26.79
C VAL A 855 25.17 2.88 -27.64
N ARG A 856 25.15 2.68 -28.95
CA ARG A 856 24.06 3.15 -29.81
C ARG A 856 23.03 2.05 -30.01
N ALA A 857 21.76 2.34 -29.72
CA ALA A 857 20.61 1.57 -30.14
C ALA A 857 19.93 2.30 -31.30
N ALA A 858 19.80 1.65 -32.47
CA ALA A 858 19.23 2.28 -33.68
C ALA A 858 19.86 3.66 -33.99
N GLY A 859 21.18 3.80 -33.79
CA GLY A 859 21.94 5.06 -33.96
C GLY A 859 21.90 6.03 -32.77
N HIS A 860 20.88 5.96 -31.90
CA HIS A 860 20.74 6.80 -30.71
C HIS A 860 21.60 6.31 -29.55
N LEU A 861 22.32 7.20 -28.86
CA LEU A 861 23.10 6.83 -27.68
C LEU A 861 22.17 6.44 -26.51
N VAL A 862 22.40 5.28 -25.91
CA VAL A 862 21.66 4.73 -24.76
C VAL A 862 22.64 4.18 -23.71
N ARG A 863 22.17 3.99 -22.48
CA ARG A 863 22.89 3.20 -21.46
C ARG A 863 22.26 1.82 -21.39
N ALA A 864 22.96 0.81 -21.94
CA ALA A 864 22.57 -0.58 -21.78
C ALA A 864 23.15 -1.13 -20.47
N MET A 865 22.36 -1.86 -19.68
CA MET A 865 22.80 -2.60 -18.49
C MET A 865 22.47 -4.08 -18.64
N ARG A 866 23.39 -4.98 -18.32
CA ARG A 866 23.13 -6.43 -18.37
C ARG A 866 22.68 -6.96 -17.00
N LEU A 867 21.38 -6.90 -16.75
CA LEU A 867 20.73 -7.41 -15.54
C LEU A 867 19.31 -7.91 -15.86
N SER A 868 18.69 -8.63 -14.92
CA SER A 868 17.34 -9.17 -15.07
C SER A 868 16.60 -9.21 -13.74
N PHE A 869 15.36 -8.70 -13.72
CA PHE A 869 14.40 -8.88 -12.62
C PHE A 869 13.40 -10.02 -12.90
N VAL A 870 13.44 -10.64 -14.09
CA VAL A 870 12.60 -11.80 -14.48
C VAL A 870 13.37 -13.13 -14.50
N GLY A 871 14.70 -13.09 -14.32
CA GLY A 871 15.54 -14.29 -14.15
C GLY A 871 16.15 -14.87 -15.41
N GLU A 872 16.04 -14.18 -16.54
CA GLU A 872 16.52 -14.64 -17.83
C GLU A 872 17.77 -13.88 -18.29
N LEU A 873 18.40 -14.33 -19.38
CA LEU A 873 19.36 -13.51 -20.11
C LEU A 873 18.64 -12.23 -20.61
N GLY A 874 19.24 -11.06 -20.44
CA GLY A 874 18.64 -9.82 -20.92
C GLY A 874 19.43 -8.56 -20.59
N TRP A 875 18.92 -7.44 -21.09
CA TRP A 875 19.46 -6.10 -20.88
C TRP A 875 18.34 -5.09 -20.64
N GLU A 876 18.64 -4.10 -19.81
CA GLU A 876 17.86 -2.88 -19.63
C GLU A 876 18.50 -1.75 -20.44
N LEU A 877 17.74 -1.15 -21.35
CA LEU A 877 18.13 0.03 -22.12
C LEU A 877 17.51 1.26 -21.45
N HIS A 878 18.36 2.11 -20.87
CA HIS A 878 17.96 3.44 -20.43
C HIS A 878 18.18 4.43 -21.58
N VAL A 879 17.09 5.00 -22.08
CA VAL A 879 17.02 5.67 -23.38
C VAL A 879 16.57 7.12 -23.20
N PRO A 880 17.23 8.13 -23.81
CA PRO A 880 16.75 9.51 -23.79
C PRO A 880 15.31 9.63 -24.31
N ARG A 881 14.47 10.45 -23.67
CA ARG A 881 13.04 10.57 -23.96
C ARG A 881 12.70 10.62 -25.47
N PRO A 882 13.38 11.42 -26.32
CA PRO A 882 13.08 11.48 -27.76
C PRO A 882 13.46 10.23 -28.56
N ALA A 883 14.33 9.36 -28.04
CA ALA A 883 14.82 8.16 -28.70
C ALA A 883 14.07 6.88 -28.29
N CYS A 884 13.15 6.95 -27.31
CA CYS A 884 12.46 5.78 -26.77
C CYS A 884 11.63 5.03 -27.83
N VAL A 885 10.82 5.75 -28.61
CA VAL A 885 9.98 5.17 -29.68
C VAL A 885 10.82 4.50 -30.79
N PRO A 886 11.80 5.15 -31.45
CA PRO A 886 12.58 4.49 -32.51
C PRO A 886 13.42 3.32 -31.98
N VAL A 887 13.94 3.37 -30.76
CA VAL A 887 14.64 2.22 -30.14
C VAL A 887 13.68 1.05 -29.88
N TYR A 888 12.49 1.32 -29.34
CA TYR A 888 11.45 0.30 -29.15
C TYR A 888 11.02 -0.34 -30.48
N GLN A 889 10.73 0.48 -31.50
CA GLN A 889 10.32 0.00 -32.82
C GLN A 889 11.41 -0.85 -33.49
N ALA A 890 12.69 -0.47 -33.36
CA ALA A 890 13.81 -1.28 -33.84
C ALA A 890 13.91 -2.64 -33.12
N VAL A 891 13.79 -2.66 -31.79
CA VAL A 891 13.75 -3.89 -30.98
C VAL A 891 12.60 -4.81 -31.40
N MET A 892 11.38 -4.28 -31.56
CA MET A 892 10.22 -5.06 -32.00
C MET A 892 10.40 -5.59 -33.43
N THR A 893 11.01 -4.82 -34.32
CA THR A 893 11.27 -5.22 -35.71
C THR A 893 12.28 -6.37 -35.78
N ALA A 894 13.41 -6.25 -35.10
CA ALA A 894 14.41 -7.32 -35.03
C ALA A 894 13.85 -8.57 -34.34
N GLY A 895 13.06 -8.39 -33.27
CA GLY A 895 12.52 -9.48 -32.46
C GLY A 895 11.36 -10.26 -33.07
N ALA A 896 10.67 -9.73 -34.09
CA ALA A 896 9.52 -10.39 -34.71
C ALA A 896 9.82 -11.82 -35.19
N LYS A 897 11.00 -12.03 -35.79
CA LYS A 897 11.46 -13.36 -36.26
C LYS A 897 11.95 -14.29 -35.14
N HIS A 898 12.08 -13.78 -33.92
CA HIS A 898 12.54 -14.49 -32.72
C HIS A 898 11.41 -14.79 -31.73
N GLY A 899 10.15 -14.49 -32.07
CA GLY A 899 9.01 -14.68 -31.17
C GLY A 899 8.95 -13.68 -30.01
N LEU A 900 9.54 -12.49 -30.19
CA LEU A 900 9.50 -11.42 -29.19
C LEU A 900 8.07 -10.90 -29.00
N VAL A 901 7.60 -10.87 -27.76
CA VAL A 901 6.30 -10.27 -27.38
C VAL A 901 6.51 -9.01 -26.54
N ASN A 902 5.47 -8.17 -26.45
CA ASN A 902 5.34 -7.28 -25.29
C ASN A 902 4.90 -8.08 -24.06
N ALA A 903 5.31 -7.65 -22.88
CA ALA A 903 4.83 -8.17 -21.61
C ALA A 903 4.67 -7.06 -20.57
N GLY A 904 3.67 -7.19 -19.70
CA GLY A 904 3.32 -6.20 -18.68
C GLY A 904 3.81 -6.55 -17.28
N TYR A 905 3.50 -5.71 -16.31
CA TYR A 905 3.91 -5.90 -14.91
C TYR A 905 3.36 -7.16 -14.27
N ARG A 906 2.18 -7.65 -14.70
CA ARG A 906 1.63 -8.92 -14.20
C ARG A 906 2.49 -10.12 -14.59
N ALA A 907 3.13 -10.07 -15.76
CA ALA A 907 4.13 -11.06 -16.12
C ALA A 907 5.42 -10.89 -15.31
N ILE A 908 5.86 -9.65 -15.02
CA ILE A 908 7.03 -9.39 -14.15
C ILE A 908 6.81 -9.96 -12.75
N ASP A 909 5.63 -9.80 -12.16
CA ASP A 909 5.35 -10.21 -10.79
C ASP A 909 5.41 -11.75 -10.64
N SER A 910 4.82 -12.50 -11.59
CA SER A 910 4.96 -13.96 -11.72
C SER A 910 6.41 -14.39 -12.00
N LEU A 911 7.08 -13.79 -12.99
CA LEU A 911 8.46 -14.18 -13.37
C LEU A 911 9.50 -13.87 -12.27
N SER A 912 9.26 -12.83 -11.46
CA SER A 912 10.13 -12.44 -10.35
C SER A 912 9.90 -13.29 -9.09
N ILE A 913 8.65 -13.69 -8.78
CA ILE A 913 8.39 -14.58 -7.65
C ILE A 913 8.95 -15.99 -7.90
N GLU A 914 8.91 -16.49 -9.14
CA GLU A 914 9.57 -17.75 -9.51
C GLU A 914 11.07 -17.75 -9.17
N LYS A 915 11.76 -16.62 -9.43
CA LYS A 915 13.17 -16.44 -9.05
C LYS A 915 13.39 -16.14 -7.57
N GLY A 916 12.33 -15.83 -6.83
CA GLY A 916 12.40 -15.27 -5.49
C GLY A 916 13.13 -13.93 -5.47
N TYR A 917 13.02 -13.09 -6.51
CA TYR A 917 13.49 -11.71 -6.41
C TYR A 917 12.47 -10.92 -5.59
N ARG A 918 12.98 -10.11 -4.66
CA ARG A 918 12.17 -9.42 -3.64
C ARG A 918 11.57 -8.13 -4.23
N HIS A 919 10.36 -7.78 -3.80
CA HIS A 919 9.74 -6.47 -4.04
C HIS A 919 9.73 -5.62 -2.77
N TRP A 920 10.12 -4.34 -2.88
CA TRP A 920 10.27 -3.41 -1.76
C TRP A 920 8.97 -3.04 -1.00
N HIS A 921 7.79 -3.41 -1.51
CA HIS A 921 6.50 -3.09 -0.91
C HIS A 921 5.71 -4.34 -0.46
N ALA A 922 6.37 -5.51 -0.45
CA ALA A 922 5.75 -6.79 -0.12
C ALA A 922 6.73 -7.76 0.56
N ASP A 923 7.76 -8.23 -0.16
CA ASP A 923 8.73 -9.20 0.39
C ASP A 923 9.77 -8.52 1.32
N LEU A 924 9.94 -7.21 1.14
CA LEU A 924 10.71 -6.28 1.98
C LEU A 924 9.79 -5.10 2.34
N ARG A 925 10.08 -4.47 3.48
CA ARG A 925 9.41 -3.26 4.02
C ARG A 925 10.41 -2.51 4.95
N PRO A 926 10.14 -1.24 5.34
CA PRO A 926 10.96 -0.47 6.28
C PRO A 926 11.28 -1.13 7.64
N ASP A 927 10.49 -2.11 8.08
CA ASP A 927 10.75 -2.88 9.31
C ASP A 927 11.48 -4.21 9.06
N ASP A 928 11.53 -4.75 7.85
CA ASP A 928 12.14 -6.05 7.50
C ASP A 928 13.64 -5.91 7.16
N SER A 929 14.51 -6.75 7.75
CA SER A 929 15.96 -6.69 7.51
C SER A 929 16.44 -7.54 6.32
N PRO A 930 17.55 -7.17 5.65
CA PRO A 930 18.17 -8.01 4.62
C PRO A 930 18.59 -9.40 5.11
N LEU A 931 18.86 -9.59 6.40
CA LEU A 931 19.22 -10.91 6.94
C LEU A 931 17.99 -11.82 7.03
N GLU A 932 16.86 -11.26 7.49
CA GLU A 932 15.57 -11.94 7.61
C GLU A 932 14.98 -12.25 6.23
N ALA A 933 15.12 -11.31 5.30
CA ALA A 933 14.70 -11.42 3.91
C ALA A 933 15.57 -12.36 3.06
N GLY A 934 16.72 -12.83 3.56
CA GLY A 934 17.67 -13.68 2.81
C GLY A 934 18.60 -12.95 1.84
N LEU A 935 18.63 -11.62 1.88
CA LEU A 935 19.49 -10.73 1.08
C LEU A 935 20.86 -10.43 1.72
N ALA A 936 21.31 -11.20 2.71
CA ALA A 936 22.57 -10.97 3.44
C ALA A 936 23.83 -10.82 2.55
N PHE A 937 23.78 -11.26 1.28
CA PHE A 937 24.84 -11.05 0.29
C PHE A 937 24.99 -9.59 -0.18
N THR A 938 23.95 -8.76 -0.04
CA THR A 938 23.98 -7.32 -0.36
C THR A 938 24.67 -6.48 0.73
N CYS A 939 25.15 -7.09 1.82
CA CYS A 939 25.65 -6.37 2.99
C CYS A 939 27.18 -6.55 3.17
N LYS A 940 27.95 -5.46 3.11
CA LYS A 940 29.44 -5.43 3.20
C LYS A 940 30.02 -5.69 4.58
N LEU A 941 29.33 -6.51 5.39
CA LEU A 941 29.68 -6.91 6.76
C LEU A 941 31.05 -7.59 6.90
N LYS A 942 31.61 -8.12 5.81
CA LYS A 942 32.98 -8.68 5.76
C LYS A 942 34.09 -7.62 5.65
N SER A 943 33.74 -6.35 5.41
CA SER A 943 34.67 -5.22 5.32
C SER A 943 34.59 -4.35 6.57
N ALA A 944 35.53 -3.41 6.72
CA ALA A 944 35.45 -2.35 7.73
C ALA A 944 34.61 -1.13 7.29
N VAL A 945 34.06 -1.12 6.06
CA VAL A 945 33.33 0.05 5.53
C VAL A 945 32.02 0.25 6.30
N PRO A 946 31.77 1.45 6.88
CA PRO A 946 30.53 1.73 7.59
C PRO A 946 29.37 1.94 6.59
N PHE A 947 28.16 1.56 7.01
CA PHE A 947 26.91 1.86 6.30
C PHE A 947 25.76 1.99 7.31
N LEU A 948 24.71 2.72 6.93
CA LEU A 948 23.55 2.95 7.79
C LEU A 948 22.89 1.61 8.16
N GLY A 949 22.52 1.43 9.44
CA GLY A 949 21.93 0.20 9.94
C GLY A 949 22.90 -0.97 10.21
N ARG A 950 24.18 -0.87 9.83
CA ARG A 950 25.20 -1.92 10.00
C ARG A 950 25.19 -2.57 11.39
N ALA A 951 25.28 -1.76 12.44
CA ALA A 951 25.38 -2.26 13.83
C ALA A 951 24.13 -3.07 14.27
N ALA A 952 22.95 -2.73 13.74
CA ALA A 952 21.74 -3.48 14.01
C ALA A 952 21.76 -4.86 13.32
N LEU A 953 22.29 -4.95 12.09
CA LEU A 953 22.50 -6.24 11.42
C LEU A 953 23.58 -7.10 12.09
N GLU A 954 24.66 -6.49 12.58
CA GLU A 954 25.70 -7.20 13.33
C GLU A 954 25.15 -7.77 14.65
N LYS A 955 24.33 -6.99 15.37
CA LYS A 955 23.59 -7.45 16.55
C LYS A 955 22.61 -8.58 16.21
N GLN A 956 21.74 -8.39 15.23
CA GLN A 956 20.73 -9.38 14.81
C GLN A 956 21.37 -10.70 14.33
N ARG A 957 22.55 -10.62 13.70
CA ARG A 957 23.34 -11.80 13.30
C ARG A 957 23.92 -12.56 14.49
N ALA A 958 24.27 -11.87 15.59
CA ALA A 958 24.76 -12.49 16.81
C ALA A 958 23.63 -13.10 17.68
N GLU A 959 22.46 -12.45 17.73
CA GLU A 959 21.29 -12.89 18.51
C GLU A 959 20.43 -13.97 17.83
N GLY A 960 20.62 -14.16 16.52
CA GLY A 960 19.83 -15.07 15.69
C GLY A 960 18.52 -14.47 15.17
N LEU A 961 18.12 -14.89 13.97
CA LEU A 961 16.93 -14.34 13.31
C LEU A 961 15.64 -14.87 13.97
N ARG A 962 14.78 -13.97 14.47
CA ARG A 962 13.49 -14.32 15.11
C ARG A 962 12.32 -14.43 14.13
N ARG A 963 12.50 -13.96 12.90
CA ARG A 963 11.68 -14.26 11.73
C ARG A 963 12.55 -14.56 10.52
N ARG A 964 11.99 -15.22 9.50
CA ARG A 964 12.65 -15.47 8.21
C ARG A 964 11.63 -15.44 7.09
N LEU A 965 11.96 -14.81 5.96
CA LEU A 965 11.20 -14.92 4.73
C LEU A 965 11.38 -16.33 4.15
N LEU A 966 10.29 -17.05 3.97
CA LEU A 966 10.24 -18.42 3.44
C LEU A 966 9.53 -18.42 2.08
N CYS A 967 10.01 -19.25 1.15
CA CYS A 967 9.30 -19.59 -0.08
C CYS A 967 8.43 -20.83 0.17
N LEU A 968 7.18 -20.79 -0.27
CA LEU A 968 6.21 -21.88 -0.21
C LEU A 968 5.69 -22.16 -1.63
N THR A 969 5.53 -23.43 -2.00
CA THR A 969 4.80 -23.82 -3.22
C THR A 969 3.67 -24.77 -2.90
N VAL A 970 2.52 -24.56 -3.52
CA VAL A 970 1.33 -25.41 -3.41
C VAL A 970 1.13 -26.14 -4.74
N ASP A 971 0.92 -27.46 -4.67
CA ASP A 971 0.71 -28.31 -5.85
C ASP A 971 -0.72 -28.21 -6.41
N GLU A 972 -1.67 -27.86 -5.53
CA GLU A 972 -3.02 -27.50 -5.93
C GLU A 972 -3.02 -26.17 -6.68
N LYS A 973 -3.68 -26.12 -7.84
CA LYS A 973 -3.71 -24.94 -8.70
C LYS A 973 -4.80 -23.98 -8.24
N VAL A 974 -4.51 -23.27 -7.15
CA VAL A 974 -5.42 -22.31 -6.54
C VAL A 974 -4.77 -20.93 -6.38
N PRO A 975 -5.45 -19.84 -6.72
CA PRO A 975 -4.91 -18.49 -6.53
C PRO A 975 -4.86 -18.12 -5.05
N MET A 976 -3.78 -17.43 -4.70
CA MET A 976 -3.47 -16.81 -3.42
C MET A 976 -2.85 -15.45 -3.73
N PHE A 977 -3.03 -14.46 -2.86
CA PHE A 977 -2.73 -13.06 -3.19
C PHE A 977 -1.94 -12.31 -2.10
N GLY A 978 -1.98 -12.79 -0.86
CA GLY A 978 -1.42 -12.13 0.31
C GLY A 978 -2.42 -12.09 1.47
N LEU A 979 -1.87 -12.01 2.68
CA LEU A 979 -2.55 -12.02 3.99
C LEU A 979 -3.13 -13.38 4.42
N GLU A 980 -3.00 -14.45 3.62
CA GLU A 980 -3.37 -15.81 4.03
C GLU A 980 -2.47 -16.33 5.17
N ALA A 981 -3.05 -17.06 6.13
CA ALA A 981 -2.29 -17.63 7.25
C ALA A 981 -1.32 -18.74 6.80
N ILE A 982 -0.08 -18.70 7.32
CA ILE A 982 0.92 -19.76 7.15
C ILE A 982 0.92 -20.63 8.41
N TRP A 983 0.65 -21.92 8.22
CA TRP A 983 0.64 -22.93 9.26
C TRP A 983 1.93 -23.76 9.23
N ARG A 984 2.42 -24.15 10.41
CA ARG A 984 3.50 -25.13 10.60
C ARG A 984 3.10 -26.08 11.73
N ASN A 985 3.08 -27.39 11.47
CA ASN A 985 2.73 -28.44 12.45
C ASN A 985 1.42 -28.14 13.23
N GLY A 986 0.39 -27.61 12.57
CA GLY A 986 -0.90 -27.27 13.19
C GLY A 986 -0.95 -25.95 13.99
N GLN A 987 0.09 -25.12 13.95
CA GLN A 987 0.10 -23.77 14.54
C GLN A 987 0.33 -22.68 13.48
N VAL A 988 -0.31 -21.52 13.61
CA VAL A 988 -0.03 -20.37 12.75
C VAL A 988 1.33 -19.78 13.13
N VAL A 989 2.20 -19.59 12.14
CA VAL A 989 3.59 -19.08 12.31
C VAL A 989 3.84 -17.76 11.59
N GLY A 990 2.88 -17.27 10.80
CA GLY A 990 2.99 -16.02 10.04
C GLY A 990 1.87 -15.91 9.00
N HIS A 991 2.05 -15.02 8.02
CA HIS A 991 1.15 -14.85 6.89
C HIS A 991 1.92 -14.62 5.58
N ILE A 992 1.25 -14.86 4.45
CA ILE A 992 1.79 -14.62 3.11
C ILE A 992 1.92 -13.12 2.85
N ARG A 993 3.10 -12.67 2.43
CA ARG A 993 3.39 -11.29 1.99
C ARG A 993 3.06 -11.07 0.52
N ARG A 994 3.37 -12.05 -0.32
CA ARG A 994 3.10 -12.04 -1.76
C ARG A 994 2.88 -13.45 -2.26
N ALA A 995 1.93 -13.65 -3.16
CA ALA A 995 1.74 -14.88 -3.90
C ALA A 995 1.37 -14.58 -5.37
N ASP A 996 1.66 -15.53 -6.25
CA ASP A 996 1.30 -15.53 -7.66
C ASP A 996 1.31 -16.98 -8.18
N PHE A 997 0.98 -17.20 -9.45
CA PHE A 997 1.18 -18.48 -10.12
C PHE A 997 2.51 -18.48 -10.89
N GLY A 998 3.37 -19.45 -10.62
CA GLY A 998 4.63 -19.66 -11.34
C GLY A 998 4.41 -20.49 -12.60
N PHE A 999 4.20 -19.85 -13.75
CA PHE A 999 3.83 -20.52 -15.00
C PHE A 999 4.89 -21.48 -15.57
N ALA A 1000 6.17 -21.31 -15.26
CA ALA A 1000 7.25 -22.19 -15.70
C ALA A 1000 7.50 -23.38 -14.73
N ILE A 1001 7.02 -23.28 -13.49
CA ILE A 1001 7.00 -24.39 -12.52
C ILE A 1001 5.62 -25.05 -12.36
N ASP A 1002 4.58 -24.47 -12.95
CA ASP A 1002 3.18 -24.91 -12.97
C ASP A 1002 2.54 -25.09 -11.57
N LYS A 1003 2.89 -24.20 -10.64
CA LYS A 1003 2.44 -24.19 -9.23
C LYS A 1003 2.08 -22.79 -8.73
N THR A 1004 1.19 -22.71 -7.75
CA THR A 1004 1.05 -21.50 -6.92
C THR A 1004 2.28 -21.36 -6.03
N ILE A 1005 2.86 -20.16 -6.00
CA ILE A 1005 4.08 -19.84 -5.25
C ILE A 1005 3.85 -18.62 -4.37
N ALA A 1006 4.32 -18.70 -3.14
CA ALA A 1006 4.12 -17.70 -2.11
C ALA A 1006 5.40 -17.40 -1.34
N TYR A 1007 5.50 -16.18 -0.83
CA TYR A 1007 6.56 -15.72 0.06
C TYR A 1007 5.94 -15.09 1.31
N GLY A 1008 6.45 -15.41 2.49
CA GLY A 1008 5.94 -14.87 3.76
C GLY A 1008 6.94 -15.01 4.91
N TYR A 1009 6.82 -14.16 5.93
CA TYR A 1009 7.69 -14.20 7.11
C TYR A 1009 7.12 -15.14 8.17
N ILE A 1010 7.86 -16.19 8.49
CA ILE A 1010 7.53 -17.10 9.60
C ILE A 1010 8.33 -16.76 10.86
N ARG A 1011 7.75 -17.04 12.02
CA ARG A 1011 8.32 -16.94 13.37
C ARG A 1011 8.24 -18.30 14.08
N ASP A 1012 8.99 -18.48 15.15
CA ASP A 1012 8.72 -19.53 16.13
C ASP A 1012 7.67 -19.01 17.15
N PRO A 1013 6.51 -19.66 17.34
CA PRO A 1013 5.52 -19.28 18.35
C PRO A 1013 6.09 -19.25 19.78
N ASN A 1014 7.14 -20.04 20.05
CA ASN A 1014 7.84 -20.07 21.34
C ASN A 1014 8.88 -18.94 21.47
N GLY A 1015 8.99 -18.05 20.48
CA GLY A 1015 9.92 -16.92 20.45
C GLY A 1015 11.37 -17.26 20.14
N GLY A 1016 11.69 -18.52 19.79
CA GLY A 1016 13.03 -18.98 19.44
C GLY A 1016 13.56 -18.44 18.10
N PRO A 1017 14.81 -18.80 17.74
CA PRO A 1017 15.40 -18.41 16.46
C PRO A 1017 14.93 -19.32 15.31
N VAL A 1018 14.53 -18.72 14.19
CA VAL A 1018 14.13 -19.40 12.96
C VAL A 1018 15.38 -19.90 12.21
N SER A 1019 15.97 -20.97 12.75
CA SER A 1019 17.13 -21.66 12.18
C SER A 1019 16.79 -22.36 10.86
N LEU A 1020 17.80 -22.85 10.14
CA LEU A 1020 17.56 -23.63 8.92
C LEU A 1020 16.88 -24.98 9.24
N ASP A 1021 17.10 -25.52 10.43
CA ASP A 1021 16.56 -26.82 10.81
C ASP A 1021 15.16 -26.70 11.40
N PHE A 1022 14.80 -25.55 12.01
CA PHE A 1022 13.40 -25.19 12.29
C PHE A 1022 12.56 -25.15 11.00
N VAL A 1023 13.12 -24.64 9.91
CA VAL A 1023 12.46 -24.66 8.58
C VAL A 1023 12.35 -26.08 8.04
N LYS A 1024 13.45 -26.85 8.00
CA LYS A 1024 13.44 -28.21 7.40
C LYS A 1024 12.61 -29.25 8.17
N SER A 1025 12.38 -29.04 9.47
CA SER A 1025 11.63 -29.97 10.34
C SER A 1025 10.14 -29.60 10.49
N GLY A 1026 9.66 -28.64 9.70
CA GLY A 1026 8.26 -28.23 9.69
C GLY A 1026 7.48 -28.89 8.55
N GLU A 1027 6.29 -29.38 8.86
CA GLU A 1027 5.24 -29.61 7.86
C GLU A 1027 4.44 -28.32 7.70
N TYR A 1028 4.25 -27.85 6.47
CA TYR A 1028 3.67 -26.53 6.18
C TYR A 1028 2.35 -26.64 5.42
N ALA A 1029 1.46 -25.70 5.71
CA ALA A 1029 0.23 -25.46 4.96
C ALA A 1029 -0.06 -23.96 4.90
N VAL A 1030 -0.91 -23.55 3.96
CA VAL A 1030 -1.38 -22.17 3.79
C VAL A 1030 -2.90 -22.16 3.64
N GLU A 1031 -3.55 -21.10 4.14
CA GLU A 1031 -5.00 -21.08 4.25
C GLU A 1031 -5.68 -20.23 3.16
N ARG A 1032 -6.33 -20.89 2.19
CA ARG A 1032 -7.18 -20.23 1.19
C ARG A 1032 -8.60 -20.16 1.71
N MET A 1033 -9.05 -18.97 2.11
CA MET A 1033 -10.46 -18.71 2.46
C MET A 1033 -11.05 -19.68 3.52
N GLY A 1034 -10.22 -20.09 4.48
CA GLY A 1034 -10.60 -21.02 5.55
C GLY A 1034 -10.24 -22.50 5.29
N GLU A 1035 -9.89 -22.87 4.05
CA GLU A 1035 -9.42 -24.21 3.68
C GLU A 1035 -7.88 -24.26 3.69
N THR A 1036 -7.30 -25.35 4.19
CA THR A 1036 -5.83 -25.48 4.34
C THR A 1036 -5.20 -26.29 3.20
N CYS A 1037 -4.47 -25.63 2.31
CA CYS A 1037 -3.71 -26.26 1.23
C CYS A 1037 -2.31 -26.67 1.75
N PRO A 1038 -1.87 -27.94 1.59
CA PRO A 1038 -0.50 -28.35 1.91
C PRO A 1038 0.55 -27.59 1.08
N ALA A 1039 1.68 -27.24 1.70
CA ALA A 1039 2.71 -26.41 1.08
C ALA A 1039 4.14 -26.97 1.27
N GLN A 1040 4.93 -26.97 0.21
CA GLN A 1040 6.36 -27.32 0.27
C GLN A 1040 7.20 -26.07 0.58
N ALA A 1041 8.05 -26.15 1.62
CA ALA A 1041 8.92 -25.07 2.07
C ALA A 1041 10.31 -25.10 1.40
N HIS A 1042 10.76 -23.96 0.85
CA HIS A 1042 12.02 -23.84 0.11
C HIS A 1042 12.94 -22.73 0.67
N LEU A 1043 14.22 -23.06 0.86
CA LEU A 1043 15.27 -22.12 1.32
C LEU A 1043 15.95 -21.32 0.19
N LYS A 1044 15.74 -21.73 -1.05
CA LYS A 1044 16.03 -21.01 -2.30
C LYS A 1044 14.74 -20.98 -3.13
N SER A 1045 14.65 -20.20 -4.20
CA SER A 1045 13.57 -20.42 -5.16
C SER A 1045 13.76 -21.80 -5.86
N PRO A 1046 12.67 -22.46 -6.26
CA PRO A 1046 12.73 -23.74 -6.98
C PRO A 1046 13.13 -23.58 -8.46
N PHE A 1047 13.12 -22.36 -9.01
CA PHE A 1047 13.35 -22.09 -10.43
C PHE A 1047 14.73 -21.44 -10.69
N ASP A 1048 15.61 -22.17 -11.40
CA ASP A 1048 17.01 -21.80 -11.64
C ASP A 1048 17.75 -21.37 -10.34
N PRO A 1049 17.90 -22.28 -9.35
CA PRO A 1049 18.49 -21.99 -8.03
C PRO A 1049 20.00 -21.66 -8.04
N ASP A 1050 20.65 -21.72 -9.20
CA ASP A 1050 22.06 -21.43 -9.43
C ASP A 1050 22.28 -20.10 -10.18
N ASN A 1051 21.20 -19.45 -10.65
CA ASN A 1051 21.26 -18.28 -11.54
C ASN A 1051 22.14 -18.54 -12.78
N LYS A 1052 21.80 -19.60 -13.54
CA LYS A 1052 22.42 -19.98 -14.82
C LYS A 1052 21.81 -19.19 -15.97
N ARG A 1053 20.48 -19.04 -16.01
CA ARG A 1053 19.75 -18.40 -17.12
C ARG A 1053 20.16 -16.96 -17.37
N VAL A 1054 20.29 -16.15 -16.32
CA VAL A 1054 20.80 -14.76 -16.41
C VAL A 1054 22.21 -14.62 -17.01
N LYS A 1055 23.03 -15.69 -16.96
CA LYS A 1055 24.37 -15.76 -17.57
C LYS A 1055 24.32 -16.21 -19.04
N GLY A 1056 23.16 -16.59 -19.55
CA GLY A 1056 22.98 -17.22 -20.85
C GLY A 1056 23.30 -18.72 -20.87
N ILE A 1057 23.18 -19.39 -19.72
CA ILE A 1057 23.36 -20.85 -19.57
C ILE A 1057 21.97 -21.43 -19.29
N TYR A 1058 21.50 -22.32 -20.16
CA TYR A 1058 20.16 -22.89 -20.17
C TYR A 1058 20.19 -24.40 -19.94
#